data_AF-A0A7K7ARI1-F1
#
_entry.id   AF-A0A7K7ARI1-F1
#
_cell.length_a   1.000
_cell.length_b   1.000
_cell.length_c   1.000
_cell.angle_alpha   90.00
_cell.angle_beta   90.00
_cell.angle_gamma   90.00
#
_symmetry.space_group_name_H-M   'P 1'
#
loop_
_entity.id
_entity.type
_entity.pdbx_description
1 polymer ?
#
loop_
_entity_poly.entity_id
_entity_poly.type
_entity_poly.pdbx_seq_one_letter_code
_entity_poly.pdbx_strand_id
1 'polypeptide(L)'
;NGALVEMAVHAAAVLLCGQNPILQPLRNLAFHPRTMRVRTLTQMVVLSITVCMHECSWCSVFLICLCQCGRPMQRSRCLDCGAVVGGENHKAVPGFADFRSNEDRTQTGHVLGDVQRRKTMGVSDRAMSPVVFLLVRLLTHLAMLLGAAEEPQSLEEMIKPPVQNPVSFLQQHIQEDLAQLTQVLGKSVDETVNILHLLLDSLLKDPHQHQNQWPVQFDAVLSTKQRRNKWEEIVAKTVILPELKDLDKKLLELNKQIQEDERISSNPIVKIVYGDPSTFLSKLPKQSHVHHSKMWSCRKRISVENLGHVVQQKSAKDAVPLLWKFLQKETELRLVKFLPEILALQRDLVRRFQNTTLAKQCTIQDFLNEPRSDVMRDLWQRRTNVFLSVWNKLRRSLDTNGEIKLPKGYCDADLTLDSKLEVLLPRRQGLGLCSTALASYLISLHNDFIYSVNKYIKEDSRYFISPSEVADMHLISYEVERDLIPLILSNCQYSMEKGGETLQDFDLGRIQQQIVSKFLQGKPFITLTGIPTLVYRYDRNYEQLFDDVKNKLDQSSLPSSVINTIGGELLSYSDVCDALSIIEITLGFLAMAGGNPEMLLTDYITEVLQMGDQTNPQVLQTLRRCHLKHSIALWQLLSTRKSEQLLRLKRDPFEDINPAYKDELSPELAKQLNVFLVHSRLETFLQELHEMIILKLRHVQAVDDFRPVWSLKESLLPLLELKESQLAPELEDTFPQEILLSHAVATWTAAALFRREHR
;
A
#
# COMPACT_ATOMS: atom_id res chain seq x y z
N ASN A 1 0.65 37.86 -6.57
CA ASN A 1 1.88 37.87 -7.39
C ASN A 1 2.98 38.77 -6.85
N GLY A 2 2.69 39.98 -6.32
CA GLY A 2 3.73 40.87 -5.74
C GLY A 2 4.66 40.21 -4.72
N ALA A 3 4.12 39.61 -3.65
CA ALA A 3 4.91 38.90 -2.64
C ALA A 3 5.79 37.77 -3.21
N LEU A 4 5.32 37.07 -4.26
CA LEU A 4 6.12 36.02 -4.92
C LEU A 4 7.32 36.61 -5.68
N VAL A 5 7.14 37.77 -6.31
CA VAL A 5 8.24 38.49 -6.96
C VAL A 5 9.23 39.00 -5.91
N GLU A 6 8.77 39.57 -4.81
CA GLU A 6 9.63 40.04 -3.71
C GLU A 6 10.48 38.91 -3.13
N MET A 7 9.87 37.75 -2.85
CA MET A 7 10.60 36.55 -2.40
C MET A 7 11.59 36.04 -3.44
N ALA A 8 11.22 36.01 -4.73
CA ALA A 8 12.12 35.57 -5.80
C ALA A 8 13.30 36.53 -5.99
N VAL A 9 13.06 37.84 -5.94
CA VAL A 9 14.10 38.88 -6.02
C VAL A 9 15.04 38.79 -4.82
N HIS A 10 14.51 38.66 -3.60
CA HIS A 10 15.33 38.50 -2.41
C HIS A 10 16.14 37.18 -2.49
N ALA A 11 15.53 36.07 -2.91
CA ALA A 11 16.25 34.81 -3.12
C ALA A 11 17.36 34.95 -4.17
N ALA A 12 17.11 35.63 -5.29
CA ALA A 12 18.13 35.89 -6.31
C ALA A 12 19.29 36.72 -5.75
N ALA A 13 18.99 37.78 -5.00
CA ALA A 13 19.99 38.62 -4.35
C ALA A 13 20.85 37.82 -3.36
N VAL A 14 20.24 36.97 -2.52
CA VAL A 14 20.97 36.08 -1.59
C VAL A 14 21.86 35.11 -2.34
N LEU A 15 21.34 34.48 -3.40
CA LEU A 15 22.09 33.52 -4.19
C LEU A 15 23.26 34.18 -4.93
N LEU A 16 23.12 35.41 -5.43
CA LEU A 16 24.20 36.13 -6.10
C LEU A 16 25.23 36.67 -5.11
N CYS A 17 24.80 37.25 -4.00
CA CYS A 17 25.67 37.99 -3.08
C CYS A 17 26.29 37.13 -1.98
N GLY A 18 25.67 36.01 -1.60
CA GLY A 18 26.21 35.14 -0.56
C GLY A 18 27.59 34.58 -0.93
N GLN A 19 28.36 34.08 0.03
CA GLN A 19 29.60 33.33 -0.27
C GLN A 19 29.61 31.94 0.38
N ASN A 20 28.46 31.53 0.91
CA ASN A 20 28.32 30.27 1.63
C ASN A 20 28.22 29.06 0.68
N PRO A 21 29.08 28.02 0.84
CA PRO A 21 29.01 26.78 0.05
C PRO A 21 27.65 26.06 0.09
N ILE A 22 26.86 26.25 1.17
CA ILE A 22 25.52 25.68 1.31
C ILE A 22 24.55 26.17 0.22
N LEU A 23 24.80 27.36 -0.34
CA LEU A 23 23.98 27.96 -1.39
C LEU A 23 24.27 27.37 -2.78
N GLN A 24 25.39 26.66 -2.95
CA GLN A 24 25.85 26.24 -4.28
C GLN A 24 24.84 25.36 -5.05
N PRO A 25 24.16 24.37 -4.42
CA PRO A 25 23.09 23.64 -5.09
C PRO A 25 21.92 24.52 -5.54
N LEU A 26 21.50 25.49 -4.72
CA LEU A 26 20.41 26.40 -5.06
C LEU A 26 20.82 27.39 -6.16
N ARG A 27 22.08 27.85 -6.18
CA ARG A 27 22.63 28.66 -7.29
C ARG A 27 22.61 27.91 -8.60
N ASN A 28 22.99 26.64 -8.58
CA ASN A 28 22.99 25.82 -9.78
C ASN A 28 21.56 25.64 -10.30
N LEU A 29 20.56 25.46 -9.40
CA LEU A 29 19.16 25.44 -9.81
C LEU A 29 18.67 26.77 -10.38
N ALA A 30 19.12 27.91 -9.82
CA ALA A 30 18.66 29.24 -10.22
C ALA A 30 19.34 29.80 -11.48
N PHE A 31 20.64 29.58 -11.65
CA PHE A 31 21.43 30.26 -12.69
C PHE A 31 22.15 29.31 -13.65
N HIS A 32 22.26 28.02 -13.31
CA HIS A 32 22.92 27.02 -14.17
C HIS A 32 22.13 25.70 -14.22
N PRO A 33 20.81 25.72 -14.53
CA PRO A 33 19.95 24.54 -14.36
C PRO A 33 20.39 23.33 -15.19
N ARG A 34 21.12 23.53 -16.31
CA ARG A 34 21.77 22.45 -17.08
C ARG A 34 22.62 21.51 -16.23
N THR A 35 23.33 22.05 -15.24
CA THR A 35 24.24 21.29 -14.38
C THR A 35 23.51 20.38 -13.39
N MET A 36 22.21 20.63 -13.17
CA MET A 36 21.34 19.89 -12.25
C MET A 36 20.48 18.82 -12.93
N ARG A 37 20.66 18.58 -14.25
CA ARG A 37 19.91 17.58 -15.01
C ARG A 37 20.08 16.15 -14.43
N VAL A 38 18.96 15.43 -14.27
CA VAL A 38 18.89 14.03 -13.80
C VAL A 38 19.43 13.81 -12.36
N ARG A 39 19.24 14.76 -11.44
CA ARG A 39 19.75 14.66 -10.05
C ARG A 39 18.68 14.48 -8.99
N THR A 40 19.10 14.02 -7.82
CA THR A 40 18.24 13.81 -6.64
C THR A 40 17.85 15.16 -6.03
N LEU A 41 16.71 15.71 -6.43
CA LEU A 41 16.16 16.89 -5.75
C LEU A 41 15.63 16.53 -4.34
N THR A 42 15.42 17.58 -3.54
CA THR A 42 14.91 17.54 -2.15
C THR A 42 13.52 16.90 -2.02
N GLN A 43 12.88 16.59 -3.15
CA GLN A 43 11.46 16.23 -3.25
C GLN A 43 11.23 14.75 -3.59
N MET A 44 11.99 13.86 -2.96
CA MET A 44 11.74 12.41 -3.02
C MET A 44 11.02 11.91 -1.77
N VAL A 45 10.18 10.90 -1.97
CA VAL A 45 9.76 9.96 -0.91
C VAL A 45 10.92 9.01 -0.64
N VAL A 46 11.32 8.84 0.62
CA VAL A 46 12.42 7.95 1.01
C VAL A 46 11.82 6.62 1.45
N LEU A 47 12.09 5.55 0.69
CA LEU A 47 11.92 4.18 1.16
C LEU A 47 13.04 3.83 2.14
N SER A 48 12.66 3.44 3.36
CA SER A 48 13.46 2.64 4.27
C SER A 48 12.51 1.75 5.07
N ILE A 49 12.38 0.47 4.70
CA ILE A 49 11.69 -0.51 5.54
C ILE A 49 12.56 -1.77 5.58
N THR A 50 12.88 -2.20 6.80
CA THR A 50 13.41 -3.53 7.09
C THR A 50 12.20 -4.46 7.24
N VAL A 51 11.95 -5.32 6.26
CA VAL A 51 10.93 -6.37 6.33
C VAL A 51 11.65 -7.71 6.41
N CYS A 52 11.30 -8.56 7.36
CA CYS A 52 11.72 -9.96 7.30
C CYS A 52 10.77 -10.70 6.35
N MET A 53 11.26 -11.16 5.20
CA MET A 53 10.51 -12.06 4.34
C MET A 53 10.85 -13.51 4.66
N HIS A 54 9.89 -14.39 4.40
CA HIS A 54 10.19 -15.78 4.13
C HIS A 54 10.31 -15.93 2.61
N GLU A 55 11.45 -16.42 2.12
CA GLU A 55 11.48 -17.07 0.81
C GLU A 55 10.85 -18.46 0.97
N CYS A 56 9.52 -18.49 0.95
CA CYS A 56 8.80 -19.72 0.66
C CYS A 56 8.54 -19.69 -0.85
N SER A 57 9.02 -20.68 -1.60
CA SER A 57 8.86 -20.79 -3.07
C SER A 57 7.41 -20.82 -3.55
N TRP A 58 6.43 -20.74 -2.65
CA TRP A 58 5.01 -20.92 -2.93
C TRP A 58 4.15 -19.75 -2.48
N CYS A 59 4.68 -18.86 -1.62
CA CYS A 59 3.89 -17.78 -1.03
C CYS A 59 4.75 -16.56 -0.67
N SER A 60 4.38 -15.39 -1.20
CA SER A 60 4.85 -14.09 -0.72
C SER A 60 4.14 -13.70 0.59
N VAL A 61 4.38 -14.43 1.68
CA VAL A 61 3.74 -14.12 2.97
C VAL A 61 4.57 -13.10 3.73
N PHE A 62 4.00 -11.90 3.85
CA PHE A 62 4.47 -10.87 4.76
C PHE A 62 4.03 -11.22 6.18
N LEU A 63 4.98 -11.58 7.05
CA LEU A 63 4.69 -11.66 8.48
C LEU A 63 4.90 -10.29 9.11
N ILE A 64 3.87 -9.76 9.78
CA ILE A 64 4.02 -8.62 10.68
C ILE A 64 4.93 -9.04 11.84
N CYS A 65 6.14 -8.50 11.90
CA CYS A 65 6.91 -8.48 13.14
C CYS A 65 6.34 -7.37 14.03
N LEU A 66 5.61 -7.74 15.09
CA LEU A 66 5.07 -6.83 16.12
C LEU A 66 6.15 -6.17 17.01
N CYS A 67 7.38 -5.96 16.52
CA CYS A 67 8.45 -5.39 17.33
C CYS A 67 9.30 -4.35 16.58
N GLN A 68 9.74 -3.33 17.30
CA GLN A 68 10.62 -2.26 16.78
C GLN A 68 11.99 -2.74 16.31
N CYS A 69 12.41 -3.97 16.64
CA CYS A 69 13.69 -4.51 16.18
C CYS A 69 13.60 -5.30 14.86
N GLY A 70 12.39 -5.47 14.32
CA GLY A 70 12.16 -6.19 13.07
C GLY A 70 12.31 -7.72 13.16
N ARG A 71 12.45 -8.31 14.36
CA ARG A 71 12.68 -9.75 14.53
C ARG A 71 11.46 -10.49 15.09
N PRO A 72 11.22 -11.75 14.69
CA PRO A 72 10.02 -12.47 15.11
C PRO A 72 10.05 -12.88 16.59
N MET A 73 8.91 -12.72 17.27
CA MET A 73 8.72 -13.06 18.69
C MET A 73 7.64 -14.12 18.95
N GLN A 74 6.87 -14.49 17.92
CA GLN A 74 5.86 -15.54 17.99
C GLN A 74 5.92 -16.43 16.73
N ARG A 75 5.61 -17.72 16.89
CA ARG A 75 5.40 -18.66 15.79
C ARG A 75 3.94 -18.60 15.32
N SER A 76 3.73 -18.69 14.01
CA SER A 76 2.42 -18.77 13.37
C SER A 76 2.48 -19.74 12.17
N ARG A 77 1.38 -19.90 11.45
CA ARG A 77 1.31 -20.66 10.19
C ARG A 77 0.94 -19.72 9.04
N CYS A 78 1.58 -19.92 7.90
CA CYS A 78 1.24 -19.27 6.65
C CYS A 78 -0.21 -19.62 6.28
N LEU A 79 -1.01 -18.62 5.94
CA LEU A 79 -2.41 -18.82 5.56
C LEU A 79 -2.56 -19.41 4.14
N ASP A 80 -1.52 -19.32 3.32
CA ASP A 80 -1.56 -19.70 1.91
C ASP A 80 -0.92 -21.09 1.64
N CYS A 81 0.11 -21.50 2.39
CA CYS A 81 0.76 -22.83 2.26
C CYS A 81 0.87 -23.62 3.57
N GLY A 82 0.38 -23.10 4.69
CA GLY A 82 0.43 -23.80 5.99
C GLY A 82 1.82 -23.90 6.65
N ALA A 83 2.89 -23.46 5.98
CA ALA A 83 4.25 -23.46 6.49
C ALA A 83 4.38 -22.71 7.83
N VAL A 84 5.28 -23.17 8.72
CA VAL A 84 5.53 -22.49 9.99
C VAL A 84 6.31 -21.20 9.72
N VAL A 85 5.77 -20.08 10.19
CA VAL A 85 6.31 -18.73 9.96
C VAL A 85 6.57 -18.01 11.29
N GLY A 86 7.51 -17.06 11.30
CA GLY A 86 7.86 -16.30 12.51
C GLY A 86 9.04 -16.88 13.29
N GLY A 87 8.95 -16.95 14.62
CA GLY A 87 10.11 -17.23 15.47
C GLY A 87 9.86 -16.97 16.96
N GLU A 88 10.82 -17.28 17.82
CA GLU A 88 10.75 -17.06 19.27
C GLU A 88 11.99 -16.33 19.76
N ASN A 89 11.84 -15.40 20.72
CA ASN A 89 12.96 -14.68 21.33
C ASN A 89 13.90 -14.02 20.29
N HIS A 90 13.32 -13.37 19.27
CA HIS A 90 14.05 -12.73 18.17
C HIS A 90 14.88 -13.69 17.28
N LYS A 91 14.61 -15.00 17.34
CA LYS A 91 15.20 -16.00 16.44
C LYS A 91 14.13 -16.51 15.48
N ALA A 92 14.34 -16.29 14.19
CA ALA A 92 13.44 -16.78 13.15
C ALA A 92 13.52 -18.31 13.01
N VAL A 93 12.44 -18.92 12.52
CA VAL A 93 12.43 -20.33 12.14
C VAL A 93 13.37 -20.58 10.94
N PRO A 94 13.95 -21.79 10.79
CA PRO A 94 14.87 -22.10 9.71
C PRO A 94 14.26 -21.79 8.31
N GLY A 95 15.01 -21.12 7.43
CA GLY A 95 14.54 -20.69 6.10
C GLY A 95 13.99 -19.25 6.03
N PHE A 96 13.95 -18.52 7.14
CA PHE A 96 13.70 -17.07 7.15
C PHE A 96 15.01 -16.28 6.96
N ALA A 97 15.04 -15.41 5.95
CA ALA A 97 16.17 -14.52 5.68
C ALA A 97 15.76 -13.06 5.89
N ASP A 98 16.70 -12.23 6.34
CA ASP A 98 16.49 -10.77 6.40
C ASP A 98 16.38 -10.24 4.97
N PHE A 99 15.19 -9.82 4.55
CA PHE A 99 15.00 -9.21 3.24
C PHE A 99 15.41 -7.74 3.28
N ARG A 100 16.66 -7.48 2.91
CA ARG A 100 17.14 -6.14 2.61
C ARG A 100 16.84 -5.84 1.15
N SER A 101 15.62 -5.38 0.85
CA SER A 101 15.35 -4.72 -0.43
C SER A 101 16.18 -3.44 -0.49
N ASN A 102 17.36 -3.52 -1.07
CA ASN A 102 18.20 -2.38 -1.45
C ASN A 102 17.84 -1.81 -2.83
N GLU A 103 16.72 -2.23 -3.44
CA GLU A 103 16.25 -1.60 -4.67
C GLU A 103 15.71 -0.20 -4.37
N ASP A 104 16.59 0.79 -4.52
CA ASP A 104 16.27 2.21 -4.38
C ASP A 104 15.33 2.64 -5.53
N ARG A 105 14.02 2.51 -5.30
CA ARG A 105 12.96 2.96 -6.24
C ARG A 105 12.86 4.49 -6.35
N THR A 106 13.85 5.25 -5.89
CA THR A 106 13.81 6.72 -5.90
C THR A 106 13.94 7.30 -7.32
N GLN A 107 12.94 8.07 -7.76
CA GLN A 107 12.95 8.73 -9.07
C GLN A 107 13.65 10.10 -9.03
N THR A 108 14.71 10.28 -9.83
CA THR A 108 15.44 11.55 -9.95
C THR A 108 14.60 12.64 -10.65
N GLY A 109 14.85 13.90 -10.27
CA GLY A 109 14.07 15.07 -10.71
C GLY A 109 13.03 15.55 -9.67
N HIS A 110 12.14 16.44 -10.11
CA HIS A 110 11.02 16.99 -9.34
C HIS A 110 9.79 16.14 -9.64
N VAL A 111 9.29 15.39 -8.65
CA VAL A 111 8.31 14.30 -8.88
C VAL A 111 6.96 14.54 -8.19
N LEU A 112 6.64 15.80 -7.84
CA LEU A 112 5.44 16.10 -7.04
C LEU A 112 4.13 16.04 -7.84
N GLY A 113 4.18 16.14 -9.18
CA GLY A 113 2.99 16.24 -10.02
C GLY A 113 2.11 17.46 -9.68
N ASP A 114 0.83 17.41 -10.07
CA ASP A 114 -0.11 18.53 -9.92
C ASP A 114 -0.34 18.96 -8.46
N VAL A 115 -0.41 20.28 -8.23
CA VAL A 115 -0.64 20.90 -6.90
C VAL A 115 -1.93 20.45 -6.24
N GLN A 116 -3.01 20.18 -6.98
CA GLN A 116 -4.28 19.71 -6.40
C GLN A 116 -4.09 18.37 -5.66
N ARG A 117 -3.13 17.55 -6.08
CA ARG A 117 -2.79 16.28 -5.43
C ARG A 117 -2.06 16.47 -4.09
N ARG A 118 -1.63 17.69 -3.76
CA ARG A 118 -0.87 18.03 -2.54
C ARG A 118 -1.74 18.52 -1.39
N LYS A 119 -2.96 19.00 -1.66
CA LYS A 119 -3.91 19.45 -0.63
C LYS A 119 -4.29 18.35 0.38
N THR A 120 -4.05 17.09 0.02
CA THR A 120 -4.33 15.89 0.83
C THR A 120 -3.09 15.28 1.48
N MET A 121 -1.88 15.81 1.21
CA MET A 121 -0.63 15.27 1.75
C MET A 121 -0.41 15.75 3.19
N GLY A 122 -0.76 14.89 4.14
CA GLY A 122 -0.25 14.95 5.50
C GLY A 122 1.00 14.09 5.62
N VAL A 123 2.02 14.63 6.29
CA VAL A 123 3.26 13.94 6.73
C VAL A 123 4.38 13.85 5.70
N SER A 124 5.57 14.26 6.13
CA SER A 124 6.84 14.06 5.45
C SER A 124 7.50 12.82 6.03
N ASP A 125 7.80 11.80 5.20
CA ASP A 125 8.60 10.61 5.58
C ASP A 125 10.10 10.94 5.81
N ARG A 126 10.48 12.22 5.78
CA ARG A 126 11.85 12.68 6.09
C ARG A 126 12.05 12.76 7.59
N ALA A 127 13.27 12.50 8.06
CA ALA A 127 13.70 12.67 9.45
C ALA A 127 13.83 14.16 9.87
N MET A 128 12.87 15.01 9.50
CA MET A 128 12.84 16.44 9.82
C MET A 128 11.41 16.90 10.09
N SER A 129 11.23 18.04 10.74
CA SER A 129 9.89 18.58 11.02
C SER A 129 9.18 19.04 9.75
N PRO A 130 7.82 19.05 9.73
CA PRO A 130 7.05 19.58 8.61
C PRO A 130 7.44 21.02 8.26
N VAL A 131 7.62 21.91 9.25
CA VAL A 131 8.03 23.30 9.00
C VAL A 131 9.39 23.38 8.30
N VAL A 132 10.40 22.65 8.78
CA VAL A 132 11.74 22.66 8.18
C VAL A 132 11.69 22.06 6.78
N PHE A 133 10.94 20.98 6.57
CA PHE A 133 10.75 20.38 5.25
C PHE A 133 10.08 21.37 4.28
N LEU A 134 9.02 22.05 4.71
CA LEU A 134 8.32 23.06 3.91
C LEU A 134 9.25 24.21 3.52
N LEU A 135 10.07 24.71 4.46
CA LEU A 135 11.03 25.79 4.20
C LEU A 135 12.14 25.37 3.22
N VAL A 136 12.71 24.17 3.36
CA VAL A 136 13.67 23.61 2.40
C VAL A 136 13.04 23.46 1.01
N ARG A 137 11.80 22.97 0.95
CA ARG A 137 11.06 22.81 -0.31
C ARG A 137 10.78 24.15 -0.97
N LEU A 138 10.37 25.14 -0.19
CA LEU A 138 10.08 26.51 -0.64
C LEU A 138 11.35 27.18 -1.22
N LEU A 139 12.50 27.07 -0.54
CA LEU A 139 13.79 27.52 -1.06
C LEU A 139 14.16 26.83 -2.39
N THR A 140 13.93 25.52 -2.47
CA THR A 140 14.19 24.75 -3.69
C THR A 140 13.29 25.22 -4.84
N HIS A 141 12.00 25.42 -4.59
CA HIS A 141 11.06 25.91 -5.60
C HIS A 141 11.35 27.35 -6.02
N LEU A 142 11.78 28.24 -5.10
CA LEU A 142 12.20 29.59 -5.44
C LEU A 142 13.42 29.58 -6.36
N ALA A 143 14.42 28.75 -6.05
CA ALA A 143 15.59 28.59 -6.92
C ALA A 143 15.22 28.01 -8.29
N MET A 144 14.36 26.99 -8.34
CA MET A 144 13.85 26.43 -9.60
C MET A 144 13.03 27.46 -10.40
N LEU A 145 12.27 28.32 -9.74
CA LEU A 145 11.48 29.37 -10.39
C LEU A 145 12.39 30.38 -11.08
N LEU A 146 13.47 30.79 -10.41
CA LEU A 146 14.50 31.65 -11.00
C LEU A 146 15.15 30.97 -12.23
N GLY A 147 15.50 29.69 -12.11
CA GLY A 147 16.04 28.92 -13.23
C GLY A 147 15.07 28.75 -14.39
N ALA A 148 13.77 28.57 -14.11
CA ALA A 148 12.73 28.46 -15.12
C ALA A 148 12.48 29.78 -15.87
N ALA A 149 12.73 30.92 -15.23
CA ALA A 149 12.61 32.23 -15.87
C ALA A 149 13.75 32.49 -16.86
N GLU A 150 14.95 31.98 -16.59
CA GLU A 150 16.13 32.10 -17.46
C GLU A 150 16.19 31.01 -18.55
N GLU A 151 16.01 29.75 -18.16
CA GLU A 151 16.13 28.60 -19.06
C GLU A 151 15.05 27.52 -18.82
N PRO A 152 13.82 27.72 -19.34
CA PRO A 152 12.70 26.82 -19.09
C PRO A 152 12.93 25.38 -19.57
N GLN A 153 13.64 25.19 -20.69
CA GLN A 153 13.89 23.88 -21.31
C GLN A 153 14.63 22.91 -20.36
N SER A 154 15.62 23.41 -19.62
CA SER A 154 16.37 22.59 -18.65
C SER A 154 15.51 22.15 -17.46
N LEU A 155 14.48 22.93 -17.11
CA LEU A 155 13.56 22.63 -16.01
C LEU A 155 12.42 21.70 -16.46
N GLU A 156 11.97 21.78 -17.71
CA GLU A 156 11.00 20.85 -18.31
C GLU A 156 11.50 19.40 -18.26
N GLU A 157 12.78 19.17 -18.57
CA GLU A 157 13.41 17.84 -18.47
C GLU A 157 13.53 17.34 -17.01
N MET A 158 13.56 18.25 -16.04
CA MET A 158 13.74 17.94 -14.61
C MET A 158 12.42 17.66 -13.90
N ILE A 159 11.31 18.26 -14.36
CA ILE A 159 9.97 18.10 -13.77
C ILE A 159 9.28 16.86 -14.37
N LYS A 160 8.78 16.00 -13.48
CA LYS A 160 8.07 14.76 -13.82
C LYS A 160 6.75 14.70 -13.05
N PRO A 161 5.61 14.46 -13.71
CA PRO A 161 5.41 14.35 -15.16
C PRO A 161 5.73 15.67 -15.91
N PRO A 162 6.00 15.63 -17.22
CA PRO A 162 6.30 16.82 -18.01
C PRO A 162 5.13 17.81 -17.96
N VAL A 163 5.46 19.10 -17.87
CA VAL A 163 4.50 20.20 -17.73
C VAL A 163 4.65 21.18 -18.88
N GLN A 164 3.53 21.80 -19.30
CA GLN A 164 3.54 22.76 -20.40
C GLN A 164 4.23 24.08 -20.07
N ASN A 165 4.19 24.51 -18.81
CA ASN A 165 4.80 25.77 -18.37
C ASN A 165 5.40 25.60 -16.95
N PRO A 166 6.73 25.41 -16.86
CA PRO A 166 7.42 25.26 -15.58
C PRO A 166 7.24 26.45 -14.64
N VAL A 167 7.16 27.68 -15.16
CA VAL A 167 7.03 28.90 -14.36
C VAL A 167 5.68 28.92 -13.64
N SER A 168 4.57 28.73 -14.36
CA SER A 168 3.24 28.69 -13.74
C SER A 168 3.10 27.51 -12.77
N PHE A 169 3.68 26.35 -13.14
CA PHE A 169 3.69 25.17 -12.28
C PHE A 169 4.40 25.46 -10.95
N LEU A 170 5.62 26.00 -10.99
CA LEU A 170 6.39 26.32 -9.78
C LEU A 170 5.74 27.42 -8.94
N GLN A 171 5.12 28.43 -9.58
CA GLN A 171 4.36 29.46 -8.87
C GLN A 171 3.20 28.86 -8.05
N GLN A 172 2.43 27.94 -8.63
CA GLN A 172 1.36 27.25 -7.91
C GLN A 172 1.92 26.41 -6.76
N HIS A 173 3.06 25.74 -6.95
CA HIS A 173 3.73 24.96 -5.90
C HIS A 173 4.20 25.84 -4.73
N ILE A 174 4.74 27.04 -5.01
CA ILE A 174 5.18 28.02 -4.00
C ILE A 174 3.97 28.57 -3.22
N GLN A 175 2.87 28.88 -3.91
CA GLN A 175 1.65 29.35 -3.25
C GLN A 175 1.08 28.30 -2.30
N GLU A 176 1.05 27.04 -2.71
CA GLU A 176 0.63 25.93 -1.87
C GLU A 176 1.60 25.69 -0.71
N ASP A 177 2.92 25.82 -0.94
CA ASP A 177 3.92 25.73 0.14
C ASP A 177 3.71 26.81 1.20
N LEU A 178 3.45 28.05 0.79
CA LEU A 178 3.13 29.13 1.71
C LEU A 178 1.84 28.86 2.47
N ALA A 179 0.77 28.42 1.79
CA ALA A 179 -0.49 28.10 2.44
C ALA A 179 -0.33 27.00 3.52
N GLN A 180 0.41 25.93 3.19
CA GLN A 180 0.74 24.87 4.14
C GLN A 180 1.60 25.40 5.30
N LEU A 181 2.59 26.25 5.01
CA LEU A 181 3.47 26.82 6.02
C LEU A 181 2.71 27.74 6.98
N THR A 182 1.81 28.59 6.47
CA THR A 182 0.90 29.44 7.25
C THR A 182 0.03 28.60 8.19
N GLN A 183 -0.53 27.50 7.69
CA GLN A 183 -1.34 26.58 8.49
C GLN A 183 -0.53 25.88 9.59
N VAL A 184 0.65 25.35 9.26
CA VAL A 184 1.47 24.58 10.21
C VAL A 184 2.07 25.48 11.30
N LEU A 185 2.51 26.69 10.94
CA LEU A 185 3.04 27.65 11.91
C LEU A 185 1.95 28.33 12.75
N GLY A 186 0.70 28.32 12.27
CA GLY A 186 -0.40 29.08 12.89
C GLY A 186 -0.15 30.59 12.88
N LYS A 187 0.41 31.09 11.77
CA LYS A 187 0.84 32.48 11.57
C LYS A 187 -0.02 33.18 10.52
N SER A 188 0.02 34.52 10.47
CA SER A 188 -0.60 35.24 9.34
C SER A 188 0.17 35.00 8.05
N VAL A 189 -0.44 35.33 6.91
CA VAL A 189 0.23 35.25 5.60
C VAL A 189 1.47 36.16 5.60
N ASP A 190 1.34 37.39 6.09
CA ASP A 190 2.43 38.37 6.16
C ASP A 190 3.55 37.90 7.09
N GLU A 191 3.21 37.37 8.27
CA GLU A 191 4.19 36.75 9.17
C GLU A 191 4.90 35.58 8.49
N THR A 192 4.19 34.76 7.72
CA THR A 192 4.80 33.61 7.01
C THR A 192 5.80 34.07 5.96
N VAL A 193 5.46 35.12 5.19
CA VAL A 193 6.36 35.74 4.21
C VAL A 193 7.58 36.37 4.91
N ASN A 194 7.35 37.06 6.03
CA ASN A 194 8.41 37.63 6.86
C ASN A 194 9.38 36.57 7.39
N ILE A 195 8.88 35.40 7.81
CA ILE A 195 9.74 34.27 8.23
C ILE A 195 10.64 33.82 7.09
N LEU A 196 10.11 33.72 5.87
CA LEU A 196 10.93 33.38 4.71
C LEU A 196 11.99 34.45 4.45
N HIS A 197 11.65 35.73 4.56
CA HIS A 197 12.62 36.82 4.39
C HIS A 197 13.70 36.84 5.48
N LEU A 198 13.36 36.56 6.74
CA LEU A 198 14.33 36.39 7.82
C LEU A 198 15.28 35.21 7.55
N LEU A 199 14.76 34.14 6.96
CA LEU A 199 15.54 32.97 6.58
C LEU A 199 16.46 33.24 5.37
N LEU A 200 15.97 34.00 4.39
CA LEU A 200 16.77 34.47 3.26
C LEU A 200 17.90 35.40 3.74
N ASP A 201 17.63 36.30 4.68
CA ASP A 201 18.64 37.14 5.33
C ASP A 201 19.67 36.32 6.11
N SER A 202 19.25 35.28 6.84
CA SER A 202 20.17 34.43 7.60
C SER A 202 21.12 33.63 6.72
N LEU A 203 20.74 33.34 5.48
CA LEU A 203 21.61 32.71 4.48
C LEU A 203 22.76 33.61 3.98
N LEU A 204 22.67 34.94 4.17
CA LEU A 204 23.75 35.89 3.88
C LEU A 204 24.76 36.04 5.02
N LYS A 205 24.41 35.63 6.25
CA LYS A 205 25.28 35.80 7.43
C LYS A 205 26.53 34.90 7.33
N ASP A 206 27.68 35.47 7.69
CA ASP A 206 29.01 34.93 7.41
C ASP A 206 29.32 33.63 8.23
N PRO A 207 30.05 32.63 7.67
CA PRO A 207 30.38 31.36 8.35
C PRO A 207 31.41 31.46 9.50
N HIS A 208 31.90 32.66 9.86
CA HIS A 208 33.08 32.86 10.69
C HIS A 208 32.98 32.40 12.17
N GLN A 209 31.91 31.74 12.60
CA GLN A 209 31.84 31.12 13.94
C GLN A 209 32.24 29.64 13.98
N HIS A 210 32.47 28.95 12.85
CA HIS A 210 32.73 27.49 12.84
C HIS A 210 33.89 27.04 11.93
N GLN A 211 35.02 27.74 12.01
CA GLN A 211 36.17 27.57 11.12
C GLN A 211 36.90 26.20 11.24
N ASN A 212 36.60 25.39 12.27
CA ASN A 212 37.37 24.17 12.57
C ASN A 212 36.58 22.83 12.48
N GLN A 213 35.42 22.76 11.81
CA GLN A 213 34.61 21.51 11.78
C GLN A 213 33.98 21.09 10.45
N TRP A 214 34.39 21.63 9.29
CA TRP A 214 33.64 21.39 8.05
C TRP A 214 34.43 20.75 6.90
N PRO A 215 34.42 19.41 6.76
CA PRO A 215 34.40 18.80 5.45
C PRO A 215 32.95 18.80 4.95
N VAL A 216 32.66 19.62 3.94
CA VAL A 216 31.37 19.60 3.22
C VAL A 216 31.22 18.24 2.55
N GLN A 217 30.46 17.32 3.15
CA GLN A 217 30.25 15.96 2.63
C GLN A 217 29.17 15.89 1.53
N PHE A 218 28.81 17.03 0.93
CA PHE A 218 27.92 17.11 -0.23
C PHE A 218 28.63 17.82 -1.39
N ASP A 219 28.19 17.57 -2.61
CA ASP A 219 28.68 18.23 -3.80
C ASP A 219 27.71 19.32 -4.27
N ALA A 220 28.22 20.23 -5.10
CA ALA A 220 27.46 21.36 -5.63
C ALA A 220 26.22 20.96 -6.45
N VAL A 221 26.13 19.71 -6.91
CA VAL A 221 25.05 19.21 -7.78
C VAL A 221 24.14 18.17 -7.13
N LEU A 222 24.37 17.85 -5.84
CA LEU A 222 23.62 16.83 -5.08
C LEU A 222 23.50 15.52 -5.85
N SER A 223 24.64 14.93 -6.21
CA SER A 223 24.69 13.80 -7.16
C SER A 223 24.07 12.51 -6.63
N THR A 224 23.99 12.34 -5.31
CA THR A 224 23.46 11.14 -4.66
C THR A 224 22.46 11.48 -3.56
N LYS A 225 21.58 10.51 -3.25
CA LYS A 225 20.63 10.56 -2.13
C LYS A 225 21.31 10.90 -0.80
N GLN A 226 22.48 10.33 -0.53
CA GLN A 226 23.25 10.59 0.69
C GLN A 226 23.75 12.04 0.75
N ARG A 227 24.31 12.57 -0.35
CA ARG A 227 24.80 13.96 -0.40
C ARG A 227 23.66 14.96 -0.24
N ARG A 228 22.51 14.70 -0.87
CA ARG A 228 21.29 15.48 -0.68
C ARG A 228 20.81 15.46 0.77
N ASN A 229 20.68 14.27 1.37
CA ASN A 229 20.24 14.15 2.76
C ASN A 229 21.19 14.93 3.70
N LYS A 230 22.49 14.92 3.41
CA LYS A 230 23.48 15.68 4.17
C LYS A 230 23.31 17.19 4.00
N TRP A 231 23.07 17.67 2.78
CA TRP A 231 22.74 19.07 2.51
C TRP A 231 21.48 19.51 3.26
N GLU A 232 20.40 18.71 3.20
CA GLU A 232 19.15 18.99 3.93
C GLU A 232 19.36 19.04 5.44
N GLU A 233 20.12 18.10 6.00
CA GLU A 233 20.46 18.05 7.42
C GLU A 233 21.23 19.31 7.85
N ILE A 234 22.20 19.74 7.05
CA ILE A 234 23.01 20.92 7.31
C ILE A 234 22.14 22.18 7.27
N VAL A 235 21.40 22.41 6.17
CA VAL A 235 20.50 23.57 6.04
C VAL A 235 19.51 23.63 7.19
N ALA A 236 18.92 22.49 7.56
CA ALA A 236 18.01 22.39 8.68
C ALA A 236 18.65 22.83 10.01
N LYS A 237 19.84 22.29 10.33
CA LYS A 237 20.51 22.53 11.62
C LYS A 237 21.14 23.91 11.75
N THR A 238 21.73 24.43 10.67
CA THR A 238 22.56 25.63 10.73
C THR A 238 21.82 26.90 10.34
N VAL A 239 20.75 26.80 9.52
CA VAL A 239 20.02 27.96 9.01
C VAL A 239 18.60 27.98 9.58
N ILE A 240 17.84 26.90 9.38
CA ILE A 240 16.40 26.93 9.63
C ILE A 240 16.07 26.86 11.12
N LEU A 241 16.58 25.87 11.85
CA LEU A 241 16.28 25.68 13.27
C LEU A 241 16.68 26.89 14.14
N PRO A 242 17.83 27.55 13.94
CA PRO A 242 18.16 28.79 14.65
C PRO A 242 17.18 29.93 14.36
N GLU A 243 16.66 30.03 13.13
CA GLU A 243 15.66 31.04 12.80
C GLU A 243 14.29 30.77 13.43
N LEU A 244 13.91 29.49 13.52
CA LEU A 244 12.66 29.07 14.18
C LEU A 244 12.71 29.16 15.71
N LYS A 245 13.90 29.29 16.31
CA LYS A 245 14.06 29.52 17.75
C LYS A 245 13.69 30.96 18.09
N ASP A 246 12.84 31.14 19.10
CA ASP A 246 12.32 32.44 19.56
C ASP A 246 11.64 33.26 18.45
N LEU A 247 11.02 32.56 17.48
CA LEU A 247 10.41 33.13 16.29
C LEU A 247 9.39 34.24 16.58
N ASP A 248 8.55 34.07 17.61
CA ASP A 248 7.56 35.07 18.00
C ASP A 248 8.22 36.41 18.39
N LYS A 249 9.35 36.37 19.10
CA LYS A 249 10.09 37.57 19.49
C LYS A 249 10.73 38.26 18.29
N LYS A 250 11.33 37.49 17.38
CA LYS A 250 11.92 38.01 16.14
C LYS A 250 10.87 38.67 15.25
N LEU A 251 9.69 38.07 15.14
CA LEU A 251 8.58 38.63 14.37
C LEU A 251 8.03 39.91 15.00
N LEU A 252 7.95 39.98 16.34
CA LEU A 252 7.56 41.22 17.02
C LEU A 252 8.54 42.36 16.72
N GLU A 253 9.84 42.10 16.78
CA GLU A 253 10.88 43.09 16.46
C GLU A 253 10.81 43.53 15.00
N LEU A 254 10.71 42.58 14.06
CA LEU A 254 10.57 42.90 12.65
C LEU A 254 9.29 43.70 12.36
N ASN A 255 8.17 43.30 12.94
CA ASN A 255 6.91 44.03 12.78
C ASN A 255 7.00 45.46 13.34
N LYS A 256 7.74 45.67 14.43
CA LYS A 256 8.01 47.01 14.96
C LYS A 256 8.83 47.85 13.98
N GLN A 257 9.87 47.28 13.37
CA GLN A 257 10.67 47.96 12.34
C GLN A 257 9.82 48.32 11.12
N ILE A 258 8.95 47.43 10.66
CA ILE A 258 8.03 47.69 9.54
C ILE A 258 7.02 48.79 9.90
N GLN A 259 6.52 48.83 11.14
CA GLN A 259 5.62 49.88 11.62
C GLN A 259 6.28 51.25 11.68
N GLU A 260 7.56 51.31 12.03
CA GLU A 260 8.34 52.54 12.15
C GLU A 260 8.80 53.09 10.78
N ASP A 261 8.67 52.34 9.69
CA ASP A 261 9.00 52.79 8.33
C ASP A 261 8.10 53.97 7.90
N GLU A 262 8.71 55.13 7.67
CA GLU A 262 8.03 56.39 7.32
C GLU A 262 7.11 56.27 6.09
N ARG A 263 7.42 55.36 5.16
CA ARG A 263 6.63 55.15 3.94
C ARG A 263 5.30 54.47 4.22
N ILE A 264 5.24 53.67 5.27
CA ILE A 264 4.10 52.80 5.61
C ILE A 264 3.40 53.30 6.88
N SER A 265 4.13 53.92 7.80
CA SER A 265 3.64 54.38 9.11
C SER A 265 2.52 55.40 9.01
N SER A 266 2.42 56.15 7.90
CA SER A 266 1.32 57.09 7.64
C SER A 266 0.02 56.41 7.21
N ASN A 267 0.06 55.15 6.76
CA ASN A 267 -1.10 54.42 6.28
C ASN A 267 -2.07 54.08 7.44
N PRO A 268 -3.34 54.51 7.37
CA PRO A 268 -4.30 54.26 8.45
C PRO A 268 -4.59 52.78 8.68
N ILE A 269 -4.48 51.92 7.66
CA ILE A 269 -4.69 50.46 7.80
C ILE A 269 -3.60 49.85 8.68
N VAL A 270 -2.34 50.24 8.45
CA VAL A 270 -1.19 49.74 9.22
C VAL A 270 -1.31 50.17 10.68
N LYS A 271 -1.72 51.42 10.94
CA LYS A 271 -1.98 51.91 12.30
C LYS A 271 -3.12 51.17 13.02
N ILE A 272 -4.11 50.63 12.29
CA ILE A 272 -5.21 49.85 12.88
C ILE A 272 -4.77 48.41 13.17
N VAL A 273 -4.09 47.79 12.20
CA VAL A 273 -3.72 46.36 12.27
C VAL A 273 -2.59 46.13 13.28
N TYR A 274 -1.61 47.02 13.29
CA TYR A 274 -0.37 46.86 14.04
C TYR A 274 -0.20 47.87 15.19
N GLY A 275 -0.96 48.96 15.19
CA GLY A 275 -0.92 50.01 16.21
C GLY A 275 -2.21 50.11 17.03
N ASP A 276 -2.36 51.22 17.78
CA ASP A 276 -3.60 51.51 18.49
C ASP A 276 -4.49 52.46 17.67
N PRO A 277 -5.66 52.02 17.17
CA PRO A 277 -6.59 52.86 16.42
C PRO A 277 -7.11 54.06 17.21
N SER A 278 -7.08 54.01 18.55
CA SER A 278 -7.52 55.11 19.42
C SER A 278 -6.67 56.38 19.27
N THR A 279 -5.44 56.24 18.77
CA THR A 279 -4.48 57.35 18.59
C THR A 279 -4.88 58.34 17.49
N PHE A 280 -5.71 57.92 16.52
CA PHE A 280 -6.08 58.77 15.39
C PHE A 280 -7.59 58.74 15.04
N LEU A 281 -8.35 57.74 15.50
CA LEU A 281 -9.80 57.70 15.33
C LEU A 281 -10.51 58.33 16.53
N SER A 282 -10.81 59.63 16.42
CA SER A 282 -11.40 60.45 17.48
C SER A 282 -12.81 60.02 17.93
N LYS A 283 -13.52 59.22 17.13
CA LYS A 283 -14.87 58.72 17.41
C LYS A 283 -14.89 57.46 18.29
N LEU A 284 -13.74 56.87 18.59
CA LEU A 284 -13.67 55.68 19.45
C LEU A 284 -13.81 56.06 20.94
N PRO A 285 -14.41 55.19 21.77
CA PRO A 285 -14.52 55.42 23.21
C PRO A 285 -13.12 55.61 23.84
N LYS A 286 -12.88 56.77 24.46
CA LYS A 286 -11.62 57.08 25.14
C LYS A 286 -11.64 56.50 26.56
N GLN A 287 -10.51 55.93 27.00
CA GLN A 287 -10.29 55.43 28.37
C GLN A 287 -11.22 54.28 28.84
N SER A 288 -11.80 53.52 27.91
CA SER A 288 -12.53 52.30 28.26
C SER A 288 -11.59 51.12 28.48
N HIS A 289 -11.74 50.40 29.59
CA HIS A 289 -11.01 49.15 29.85
C HIS A 289 -11.39 48.00 28.89
N VAL A 290 -12.58 48.06 28.27
CA VAL A 290 -13.13 46.99 27.41
C VAL A 290 -12.97 47.31 25.92
N HIS A 291 -12.98 48.58 25.54
CA HIS A 291 -12.77 49.02 24.15
C HIS A 291 -11.30 49.33 23.82
N HIS A 292 -10.36 48.80 24.60
CA HIS A 292 -8.94 48.90 24.33
C HIS A 292 -8.54 48.02 23.13
N SER A 293 -7.60 48.49 22.30
CA SER A 293 -7.13 47.80 21.09
C SER A 293 -6.70 46.34 21.34
N LYS A 294 -6.05 46.08 22.49
CA LYS A 294 -5.64 44.74 22.91
C LYS A 294 -6.80 43.74 23.04
N MET A 295 -8.01 44.18 23.41
CA MET A 295 -9.20 43.32 23.52
C MET A 295 -9.75 42.89 22.16
N TRP A 296 -9.59 43.74 21.15
CA TRP A 296 -10.06 43.52 19.78
C TRP A 296 -8.96 43.00 18.85
N SER A 297 -7.81 42.63 19.39
CA SER A 297 -6.71 42.05 18.64
C SER A 297 -7.03 40.64 18.15
N CYS A 298 -6.63 40.31 16.93
CA CYS A 298 -6.81 38.97 16.37
C CYS A 298 -5.93 37.96 17.12
N ARG A 299 -6.51 36.83 17.52
CA ARG A 299 -5.78 35.72 18.15
C ARG A 299 -5.58 34.59 17.16
N LYS A 300 -4.50 33.85 17.34
CA LYS A 300 -4.20 32.65 16.55
C LYS A 300 -5.25 31.57 16.83
N ARG A 301 -5.80 30.95 15.78
CA ARG A 301 -6.65 29.76 15.91
C ARG A 301 -5.75 28.57 16.27
N ILE A 302 -6.11 27.82 17.31
CA ILE A 302 -5.39 26.61 17.69
C ILE A 302 -5.75 25.50 16.70
N SER A 303 -4.74 24.79 16.20
CA SER A 303 -4.88 23.63 15.32
C SER A 303 -3.99 22.47 15.79
N VAL A 304 -4.24 21.26 15.27
CA VAL A 304 -3.44 20.08 15.56
C VAL A 304 -2.02 20.25 15.01
N GLU A 305 -1.87 20.87 13.84
CA GLU A 305 -0.60 21.15 13.20
C GLU A 305 0.25 22.13 14.02
N ASN A 306 -0.39 23.18 14.56
CA ASN A 306 0.27 24.13 15.46
C ASN A 306 0.78 23.44 16.73
N LEU A 307 -0.02 22.55 17.34
CA LEU A 307 0.45 21.76 18.48
C LEU A 307 1.66 20.88 18.10
N GLY A 308 1.64 20.25 16.92
CA GLY A 308 2.78 19.50 16.38
C GLY A 308 4.04 20.34 16.26
N HIS A 309 3.92 21.59 15.84
CA HIS A 309 5.02 22.55 15.80
C HIS A 309 5.53 22.93 17.20
N VAL A 310 4.63 23.20 18.16
CA VAL A 310 5.01 23.51 19.55
C VAL A 310 5.80 22.36 20.20
N VAL A 311 5.38 21.11 20.01
CA VAL A 311 6.10 19.93 20.52
C VAL A 311 7.54 19.87 19.97
N GLN A 312 7.73 20.26 18.71
CA GLN A 312 9.05 20.29 18.07
C GLN A 312 9.91 21.44 18.57
N GLN A 313 9.35 22.65 18.67
CA GLN A 313 10.08 23.82 19.16
C GLN A 313 10.60 23.60 20.59
N LYS A 314 9.77 23.05 21.46
CA LYS A 314 10.16 22.70 22.83
C LYS A 314 11.14 21.52 22.92
N SER A 315 11.53 20.91 21.80
CA SER A 315 12.32 19.68 21.75
C SER A 315 11.75 18.58 22.66
N ALA A 316 10.42 18.55 22.83
CA ALA A 316 9.75 17.74 23.83
C ALA A 316 9.49 16.30 23.36
N LYS A 317 10.20 15.81 22.34
CA LYS A 317 10.00 14.48 21.76
C LYS A 317 10.18 13.37 22.79
N ASP A 318 11.20 13.50 23.64
CA ASP A 318 11.49 12.53 24.69
C ASP A 318 10.58 12.69 25.91
N ALA A 319 10.07 13.90 26.13
CA ALA A 319 9.15 14.20 27.23
C ALA A 319 7.71 13.71 26.94
N VAL A 320 7.25 13.83 25.69
CA VAL A 320 5.91 13.44 25.24
C VAL A 320 5.95 12.55 23.98
N PRO A 321 6.54 11.34 24.07
CA PRO A 321 6.79 10.49 22.91
C PRO A 321 5.52 9.97 22.23
N LEU A 322 4.45 9.71 22.99
CA LEU A 322 3.18 9.25 22.44
C LEU A 322 2.43 10.38 21.74
N LEU A 323 2.42 11.58 22.31
CA LEU A 323 1.83 12.76 21.66
C LEU A 323 2.58 13.08 20.38
N TRP A 324 3.91 13.01 20.40
CA TRP A 324 4.74 13.20 19.22
C TRP A 324 4.39 12.19 18.12
N LYS A 325 4.37 10.88 18.44
CA LYS A 325 3.97 9.83 17.48
C LYS A 325 2.54 10.04 16.97
N PHE A 326 1.63 10.47 17.83
CA PHE A 326 0.22 10.71 17.49
C PHE A 326 0.13 11.80 16.44
N LEU A 327 0.73 12.96 16.68
CA LEU A 327 0.70 14.11 15.77
C LEU A 327 1.39 13.80 14.43
N GLN A 328 2.40 12.93 14.42
CA GLN A 328 3.03 12.46 13.18
C GLN A 328 2.11 11.58 12.32
N LYS A 329 1.19 10.82 12.93
CA LYS A 329 0.34 9.85 12.24
C LYS A 329 -1.15 10.19 12.28
N GLU A 330 -1.51 11.36 12.80
CA GLU A 330 -2.88 11.75 13.10
C GLU A 330 -3.79 11.69 11.86
N THR A 331 -3.31 12.17 10.72
CA THR A 331 -4.07 12.19 9.45
C THR A 331 -4.40 10.80 8.91
N GLU A 332 -3.54 9.81 9.19
CA GLU A 332 -3.76 8.40 8.85
C GLU A 332 -4.62 7.71 9.93
N LEU A 333 -4.31 7.95 11.22
CA LEU A 333 -5.00 7.36 12.36
C LEU A 333 -6.50 7.70 12.40
N ARG A 334 -6.89 8.91 12.03
CA ARG A 334 -8.32 9.29 11.96
C ARG A 334 -9.13 8.46 10.96
N LEU A 335 -8.48 7.73 10.04
CA LEU A 335 -9.13 6.87 9.05
C LEU A 335 -9.38 5.45 9.59
N VAL A 336 -8.71 5.05 10.69
CA VAL A 336 -8.89 3.73 11.32
C VAL A 336 -10.35 3.49 11.70
N LYS A 337 -11.09 4.53 12.12
CA LYS A 337 -12.51 4.44 12.44
C LYS A 337 -13.40 3.91 11.32
N PHE A 338 -12.95 3.95 10.06
CA PHE A 338 -13.71 3.45 8.91
C PHE A 338 -13.47 1.97 8.62
N LEU A 339 -12.54 1.32 9.34
CA LEU A 339 -12.24 -0.10 9.20
C LEU A 339 -13.47 -1.02 9.31
N PRO A 340 -14.44 -0.82 10.24
CA PRO A 340 -15.60 -1.71 10.36
C PRO A 340 -16.47 -1.70 9.10
N GLU A 341 -16.67 -0.52 8.48
CA GLU A 341 -17.44 -0.37 7.25
C GLU A 341 -16.74 -1.01 6.06
N ILE A 342 -15.40 -0.90 5.98
CA ILE A 342 -14.58 -1.55 4.96
C ILE A 342 -14.65 -3.08 5.11
N LEU A 343 -14.47 -3.60 6.33
CA LEU A 343 -14.57 -5.04 6.62
C LEU A 343 -15.99 -5.56 6.39
N ALA A 344 -17.03 -4.77 6.67
CA ALA A 344 -18.41 -5.13 6.37
C ALA A 344 -18.67 -5.21 4.86
N LEU A 345 -18.19 -4.23 4.08
CA LEU A 345 -18.23 -4.28 2.61
C LEU A 345 -17.55 -5.53 2.06
N GLN A 346 -16.34 -5.81 2.54
CA GLN A 346 -15.57 -6.98 2.13
C GLN A 346 -16.29 -8.29 2.47
N ARG A 347 -16.88 -8.42 3.67
CA ARG A 347 -17.68 -9.59 4.06
C ARG A 347 -18.88 -9.79 3.14
N ASP A 348 -19.61 -8.73 2.83
CA ASP A 348 -20.79 -8.81 1.98
C ASP A 348 -20.42 -9.14 0.52
N LEU A 349 -19.29 -8.61 0.04
CA LEU A 349 -18.71 -8.99 -1.26
C LEU A 349 -18.28 -10.46 -1.29
N VAL A 350 -17.58 -10.94 -0.26
CA VAL A 350 -17.16 -12.35 -0.15
C VAL A 350 -18.39 -13.25 -0.17
N ARG A 351 -19.39 -13.01 0.70
CA ARG A 351 -20.64 -13.79 0.75
C ARG A 351 -21.32 -13.90 -0.60
N ARG A 352 -21.28 -12.82 -1.39
CA ARG A 352 -21.91 -12.77 -2.70
C ARG A 352 -21.12 -13.50 -3.78
N PHE A 353 -19.81 -13.28 -3.84
CA PHE A 353 -18.96 -13.74 -4.95
C PHE A 353 -18.29 -15.09 -4.68
N GLN A 354 -18.36 -15.65 -3.46
CA GLN A 354 -17.70 -16.91 -3.08
C GLN A 354 -18.02 -18.10 -4.01
N ASN A 355 -19.23 -18.14 -4.57
CA ASN A 355 -19.70 -19.22 -5.44
C ASN A 355 -19.80 -18.82 -6.93
N THR A 356 -19.33 -17.63 -7.30
CA THR A 356 -19.35 -17.20 -8.70
C THR A 356 -18.08 -17.65 -9.41
N THR A 357 -18.19 -18.20 -10.62
CA THR A 357 -17.05 -18.74 -11.38
C THR A 357 -16.10 -17.68 -11.93
N LEU A 358 -16.59 -16.44 -12.14
CA LEU A 358 -15.81 -15.29 -12.60
C LEU A 358 -16.35 -14.02 -11.93
N ALA A 359 -15.48 -13.13 -11.44
CA ALA A 359 -15.90 -11.75 -11.18
C ALA A 359 -16.48 -11.20 -12.49
N LYS A 360 -17.73 -10.71 -12.47
CA LYS A 360 -18.26 -9.97 -13.62
C LYS A 360 -17.26 -8.86 -13.95
N GLN A 361 -16.79 -8.82 -15.20
CA GLN A 361 -15.97 -7.72 -15.70
C GLN A 361 -16.86 -6.49 -15.85
N CYS A 362 -17.13 -5.79 -14.74
CA CYS A 362 -17.94 -4.59 -14.70
C CYS A 362 -17.30 -3.50 -13.83
N THR A 363 -17.82 -2.29 -13.95
CA THR A 363 -17.42 -1.17 -13.09
C THR A 363 -18.11 -1.23 -11.73
N ILE A 364 -17.58 -0.48 -10.77
CA ILE A 364 -18.25 -0.30 -9.47
C ILE A 364 -19.64 0.32 -9.67
N GLN A 365 -19.78 1.28 -10.59
CA GLN A 365 -21.05 1.92 -10.91
C GLN A 365 -22.08 0.92 -11.44
N ASP A 366 -21.70 0.07 -12.39
CA ASP A 366 -22.59 -0.97 -12.93
C ASP A 366 -23.06 -1.91 -11.83
N PHE A 367 -22.14 -2.29 -10.95
CA PHE A 367 -22.44 -3.12 -9.80
C PHE A 367 -23.42 -2.45 -8.83
N LEU A 368 -23.30 -1.15 -8.57
CA LEU A 368 -24.25 -0.43 -7.70
C LEU A 368 -25.63 -0.25 -8.36
N ASN A 369 -25.69 -0.20 -9.68
CA ASN A 369 -26.92 -0.05 -10.46
C ASN A 369 -27.74 -1.34 -10.61
N GLU A 370 -27.20 -2.50 -10.21
CA GLU A 370 -27.95 -3.77 -10.27
C GLU A 370 -29.23 -3.72 -9.42
N PRO A 371 -30.34 -4.34 -9.87
CA PRO A 371 -31.64 -4.25 -9.20
C PRO A 371 -31.60 -4.84 -7.79
N ARG A 372 -31.87 -3.99 -6.78
CA ARG A 372 -31.87 -4.30 -5.33
C ARG A 372 -32.87 -3.40 -4.61
N SER A 373 -33.23 -3.76 -3.38
CA SER A 373 -33.98 -2.88 -2.50
C SER A 373 -33.22 -1.56 -2.25
N ASP A 374 -33.96 -0.46 -2.14
CA ASP A 374 -33.36 0.88 -2.03
C ASP A 374 -32.46 0.99 -0.78
N VAL A 375 -32.87 0.40 0.34
CA VAL A 375 -32.06 0.34 1.58
C VAL A 375 -30.71 -0.34 1.35
N MET A 376 -30.68 -1.44 0.59
CA MET A 376 -29.44 -2.16 0.29
C MET A 376 -28.57 -1.35 -0.68
N ARG A 377 -29.18 -0.67 -1.66
CA ARG A 377 -28.46 0.19 -2.60
C ARG A 377 -27.73 1.32 -1.86
N ASP A 378 -28.43 2.03 -0.98
CA ASP A 378 -27.88 3.12 -0.19
C ASP A 378 -26.75 2.67 0.73
N LEU A 379 -26.92 1.52 1.39
CA LEU A 379 -25.89 0.94 2.27
C LEU A 379 -24.60 0.61 1.50
N TRP A 380 -24.73 -0.06 0.36
CA TRP A 380 -23.58 -0.44 -0.47
C TRP A 380 -22.89 0.78 -1.08
N GLN A 381 -23.67 1.76 -1.53
CA GLN A 381 -23.12 3.02 -2.04
C GLN A 381 -22.37 3.78 -0.95
N ARG A 382 -22.92 3.88 0.26
CA ARG A 382 -22.24 4.51 1.41
C ARG A 382 -20.91 3.81 1.72
N ARG A 383 -20.91 2.49 1.86
CA ARG A 383 -19.68 1.73 2.16
C ARG A 383 -18.64 1.81 1.06
N THR A 384 -19.07 1.78 -0.20
CA THR A 384 -18.20 1.95 -1.36
C THR A 384 -17.57 3.33 -1.38
N ASN A 385 -18.35 4.39 -1.12
CA ASN A 385 -17.83 5.74 -1.02
C ASN A 385 -16.82 5.89 0.13
N VAL A 386 -17.05 5.24 1.26
CA VAL A 386 -16.09 5.18 2.38
C VAL A 386 -14.79 4.51 1.92
N PHE A 387 -14.88 3.33 1.29
CA PHE A 387 -13.70 2.63 0.76
C PHE A 387 -12.89 3.52 -0.20
N LEU A 388 -13.54 4.11 -1.21
CA LEU A 388 -12.88 4.95 -2.21
C LEU A 388 -12.23 6.19 -1.57
N SER A 389 -12.94 6.85 -0.65
CA SER A 389 -12.41 8.00 0.09
C SER A 389 -11.18 7.62 0.91
N VAL A 390 -11.22 6.50 1.64
CA VAL A 390 -10.10 6.06 2.49
C VAL A 390 -8.93 5.60 1.64
N TRP A 391 -9.16 4.83 0.57
CA TRP A 391 -8.14 4.46 -0.40
C TRP A 391 -7.45 5.68 -1.00
N ASN A 392 -8.20 6.65 -1.53
CA ASN A 392 -7.61 7.83 -2.19
C ASN A 392 -6.76 8.67 -1.22
N LYS A 393 -7.09 8.67 0.08
CA LYS A 393 -6.27 9.31 1.12
C LYS A 393 -5.02 8.51 1.49
N LEU A 394 -5.07 7.17 1.44
CA LEU A 394 -3.99 6.30 1.92
C LEU A 394 -3.14 5.66 0.80
N ARG A 395 -3.53 5.74 -0.47
CA ARG A 395 -2.86 5.01 -1.58
C ARG A 395 -1.35 5.26 -1.67
N ARG A 396 -0.87 6.46 -1.32
CA ARG A 396 0.55 6.79 -1.30
C ARG A 396 1.27 6.22 -0.08
N SER A 397 0.63 6.32 1.09
CA SER A 397 1.12 5.68 2.31
C SER A 397 1.14 4.16 2.17
N LEU A 398 0.20 3.56 1.42
CA LEU A 398 0.20 2.14 1.07
C LEU A 398 1.37 1.77 0.14
N ASP A 399 1.63 2.57 -0.90
CA ASP A 399 2.76 2.33 -1.81
C ASP A 399 4.12 2.41 -1.07
N THR A 400 4.24 3.34 -0.12
CA THR A 400 5.50 3.61 0.59
C THR A 400 5.67 2.72 1.83
N ASN A 401 4.69 2.79 2.73
CA ASN A 401 4.69 2.26 4.09
C ASN A 401 3.85 0.97 4.23
N GLY A 402 3.14 0.56 3.18
CA GLY A 402 2.35 -0.66 3.18
C GLY A 402 3.22 -1.91 3.24
N GLU A 403 2.75 -2.86 4.06
CA GLU A 403 3.33 -4.20 4.20
C GLU A 403 3.14 -5.01 2.91
N ILE A 404 1.93 -4.96 2.34
CA ILE A 404 1.61 -5.60 1.07
C ILE A 404 2.14 -4.74 -0.07
N LYS A 405 3.13 -5.25 -0.80
CA LYS A 405 3.71 -4.56 -1.96
C LYS A 405 2.77 -4.65 -3.16
N LEU A 406 2.19 -3.51 -3.51
CA LEU A 406 1.30 -3.38 -4.66
C LEU A 406 2.11 -3.24 -5.96
N PRO A 407 1.66 -3.84 -7.07
CA PRO A 407 2.26 -3.64 -8.39
C PRO A 407 2.27 -2.16 -8.82
N LYS A 408 3.26 -1.78 -9.64
CA LYS A 408 3.35 -0.43 -10.21
C LYS A 408 2.07 -0.10 -11.00
N GLY A 409 1.55 1.11 -10.86
CA GLY A 409 0.32 1.56 -11.52
C GLY A 409 -0.92 1.56 -10.62
N TYR A 410 -0.95 0.74 -9.57
CA TYR A 410 -2.17 0.56 -8.75
C TYR A 410 -2.46 1.78 -7.87
N CYS A 411 -1.41 2.47 -7.41
CA CYS A 411 -1.51 3.62 -6.53
C CYS A 411 -1.38 4.96 -7.28
N ASP A 412 -1.34 4.97 -8.61
CA ASP A 412 -1.01 6.17 -9.39
C ASP A 412 -2.19 7.15 -9.52
N ALA A 413 -3.40 6.60 -9.70
CA ALA A 413 -4.63 7.36 -9.88
C ALA A 413 -5.60 7.18 -8.70
N ASP A 414 -6.54 8.10 -8.58
CA ASP A 414 -7.66 7.97 -7.64
C ASP A 414 -8.65 6.94 -8.17
N LEU A 415 -9.15 6.09 -7.29
CA LEU A 415 -10.25 5.19 -7.61
C LEU A 415 -11.57 5.96 -7.59
N THR A 416 -12.39 5.73 -8.60
CA THR A 416 -13.73 6.32 -8.78
C THR A 416 -14.77 5.21 -8.95
N LEU A 417 -16.04 5.58 -9.12
CA LEU A 417 -17.10 4.62 -9.41
C LEU A 417 -16.94 3.95 -10.79
N ASP A 418 -16.15 4.54 -11.69
CA ASP A 418 -15.84 3.97 -13.01
C ASP A 418 -14.69 2.94 -12.95
N SER A 419 -14.01 2.83 -11.81
CA SER A 419 -12.99 1.80 -11.60
C SER A 419 -13.59 0.39 -11.68
N LYS A 420 -12.75 -0.59 -12.04
CA LYS A 420 -13.12 -2.01 -12.09
C LYS A 420 -13.59 -2.49 -10.71
N LEU A 421 -14.68 -3.25 -10.65
CA LEU A 421 -15.22 -3.82 -9.41
C LEU A 421 -14.18 -4.63 -8.61
N GLU A 422 -13.24 -5.26 -9.31
CA GLU A 422 -12.20 -6.12 -8.72
C GLU A 422 -11.38 -5.41 -7.64
N VAL A 423 -11.21 -4.08 -7.68
CA VAL A 423 -10.47 -3.33 -6.65
C VAL A 423 -11.13 -3.38 -5.26
N LEU A 424 -12.43 -3.66 -5.19
CA LEU A 424 -13.18 -3.81 -3.94
C LEU A 424 -13.13 -5.24 -3.40
N LEU A 425 -12.95 -6.23 -4.29
CA LEU A 425 -12.96 -7.64 -3.93
C LEU A 425 -11.68 -7.98 -3.15
N PRO A 426 -11.76 -8.47 -1.90
CA PRO A 426 -10.58 -8.75 -1.11
C PRO A 426 -9.89 -10.03 -1.60
N ARG A 427 -9.02 -9.90 -2.59
CA ARG A 427 -8.21 -11.01 -3.12
C ARG A 427 -6.76 -10.85 -2.71
N ARG A 428 -6.03 -11.96 -2.71
CA ARG A 428 -4.57 -11.97 -2.49
C ARG A 428 -3.75 -11.82 -3.77
N GLN A 429 -4.43 -11.60 -4.90
CA GLN A 429 -3.84 -11.49 -6.23
C GLN A 429 -4.63 -10.47 -7.07
N GLY A 430 -4.04 -10.04 -8.19
CA GLY A 430 -4.70 -9.14 -9.14
C GLY A 430 -5.06 -7.78 -8.51
N LEU A 431 -6.11 -7.15 -9.03
CA LEU A 431 -6.58 -5.83 -8.54
C LEU A 431 -7.20 -5.90 -7.13
N GLY A 432 -7.64 -7.09 -6.69
CA GLY A 432 -8.19 -7.28 -5.36
C GLY A 432 -7.19 -7.10 -4.21
N LEU A 433 -5.88 -7.04 -4.53
CA LEU A 433 -4.84 -6.64 -3.60
C LEU A 433 -5.09 -5.26 -2.99
N CYS A 434 -5.73 -4.34 -3.71
CA CYS A 434 -6.06 -3.01 -3.19
C CYS A 434 -6.94 -3.10 -1.93
N SER A 435 -7.97 -3.93 -1.98
CA SER A 435 -8.89 -4.13 -0.86
C SER A 435 -8.20 -4.78 0.34
N THR A 436 -7.40 -5.82 0.10
CA THR A 436 -6.64 -6.53 1.15
C THR A 436 -5.57 -5.63 1.79
N ALA A 437 -4.82 -4.88 0.97
CA ALA A 437 -3.78 -3.96 1.43
C ALA A 437 -4.35 -2.84 2.30
N LEU A 438 -5.49 -2.27 1.92
CA LEU A 438 -6.13 -1.20 2.69
C LEU A 438 -6.54 -1.68 4.09
N ALA A 439 -7.18 -2.84 4.19
CA ALA A 439 -7.59 -3.41 5.48
C ALA A 439 -6.38 -3.74 6.36
N SER A 440 -5.36 -4.39 5.78
CA SER A 440 -4.12 -4.73 6.50
C SER A 440 -3.40 -3.49 7.03
N TYR A 441 -3.33 -2.42 6.23
CA TYR A 441 -2.65 -1.19 6.62
C TYR A 441 -3.37 -0.44 7.75
N LEU A 442 -4.69 -0.36 7.72
CA LEU A 442 -5.48 0.23 8.81
C LEU A 442 -5.32 -0.55 10.12
N ILE A 443 -5.30 -1.89 10.04
CA ILE A 443 -5.04 -2.76 11.19
C ILE A 443 -3.63 -2.53 11.74
N SER A 444 -2.63 -2.45 10.86
CA SER A 444 -1.23 -2.20 11.22
C SER A 444 -1.07 -0.83 11.91
N LEU A 445 -1.64 0.23 11.34
CA LEU A 445 -1.65 1.58 11.95
C LEU A 445 -2.26 1.58 13.36
N HIS A 446 -3.37 0.87 13.56
CA HIS A 446 -4.01 0.72 14.86
C HIS A 446 -3.08 -0.02 15.84
N ASN A 447 -2.64 -1.22 15.47
CA ASN A 447 -1.82 -2.10 16.32
C ASN A 447 -0.48 -1.45 16.70
N ASP A 448 0.19 -0.77 15.76
CA ASP A 448 1.46 -0.07 15.99
C ASP A 448 1.33 1.03 17.03
N PHE A 449 0.18 1.70 17.06
CA PHE A 449 -0.08 2.75 18.02
C PHE A 449 -0.40 2.17 19.40
N ILE A 450 -1.27 1.16 19.47
CA ILE A 450 -1.60 0.46 20.72
C ILE A 450 -0.37 -0.18 21.35
N TYR A 451 0.49 -0.81 20.55
CA TYR A 451 1.78 -1.34 21.01
C TYR A 451 2.64 -0.28 21.70
N SER A 452 2.70 0.93 21.12
CA SER A 452 3.50 2.02 21.69
C SER A 452 2.92 2.52 23.00
N VAL A 453 1.59 2.56 23.11
CA VAL A 453 0.88 2.94 24.34
C VAL A 453 1.10 1.91 25.44
N ASN A 454 0.92 0.61 25.15
CA ASN A 454 1.14 -0.47 26.10
C ASN A 454 2.58 -0.47 26.63
N LYS A 455 3.56 -0.30 25.73
CA LYS A 455 4.98 -0.16 26.08
C LYS A 455 5.24 1.03 27.01
N TYR A 456 4.56 2.15 26.81
CA TYR A 456 4.70 3.35 27.64
C TYR A 456 4.05 3.19 29.01
N ILE A 457 2.85 2.61 29.09
CA ILE A 457 2.12 2.39 30.34
C ILE A 457 2.70 1.19 31.13
N LYS A 458 3.52 0.36 30.48
CA LYS A 458 4.05 -0.92 31.00
C LYS A 458 2.93 -1.93 31.31
N GLU A 459 1.87 -1.89 30.52
CA GLU A 459 0.80 -2.88 30.54
C GLU A 459 1.11 -3.98 29.51
N ASP A 460 1.10 -5.23 29.96
CA ASP A 460 1.26 -6.40 29.09
C ASP A 460 -0.13 -6.92 28.68
N SER A 461 -0.92 -6.05 28.03
CA SER A 461 -2.29 -6.40 27.62
C SER A 461 -2.28 -7.29 26.38
N ARG A 462 -2.47 -8.61 26.61
CA ARG A 462 -2.66 -9.62 25.56
C ARG A 462 -4.13 -9.68 25.10
N TYR A 463 -4.77 -8.52 24.92
CA TYR A 463 -6.15 -8.45 24.46
C TYR A 463 -6.17 -8.45 22.93
N PHE A 464 -6.50 -9.59 22.34
CA PHE A 464 -6.57 -9.80 20.89
C PHE A 464 -8.02 -10.04 20.45
N ILE A 465 -8.39 -9.48 19.30
CA ILE A 465 -9.69 -9.74 18.65
C ILE A 465 -9.50 -10.08 17.17
N SER A 466 -10.47 -10.79 16.61
CA SER A 466 -10.51 -11.08 15.17
C SER A 466 -11.10 -9.90 14.38
N PRO A 467 -10.68 -9.66 13.11
CA PRO A 467 -11.31 -8.70 12.21
C PRO A 467 -12.84 -8.89 12.08
N SER A 468 -13.34 -10.11 12.26
CA SER A 468 -14.78 -10.41 12.23
C SER A 468 -15.58 -9.76 13.38
N GLU A 469 -14.91 -9.47 14.50
CA GLU A 469 -15.49 -8.95 15.76
C GLU A 469 -15.24 -7.44 15.94
N VAL A 470 -14.51 -6.82 15.01
CA VAL A 470 -14.18 -5.39 15.07
C VAL A 470 -15.45 -4.54 15.02
N ALA A 471 -15.52 -3.61 15.97
CA ALA A 471 -16.59 -2.63 16.13
C ALA A 471 -15.98 -1.29 16.54
N ASP A 472 -16.75 -0.20 16.46
CA ASP A 472 -16.25 1.16 16.70
C ASP A 472 -15.54 1.33 18.04
N MET A 473 -15.99 0.62 19.09
CA MET A 473 -15.39 0.67 20.42
C MET A 473 -13.96 0.08 20.48
N HIS A 474 -13.65 -0.87 19.59
CA HIS A 474 -12.34 -1.53 19.54
C HIS A 474 -11.27 -0.67 18.86
N LEU A 475 -11.67 0.37 18.14
CA LEU A 475 -10.79 1.15 17.28
C LEU A 475 -10.38 2.48 17.91
N ILE A 476 -9.24 3.00 17.47
CA ILE A 476 -8.87 4.39 17.67
C ILE A 476 -9.84 5.25 16.85
N SER A 477 -10.76 5.93 17.54
CA SER A 477 -11.81 6.73 16.93
C SER A 477 -11.96 8.05 17.66
N TYR A 478 -11.92 9.14 16.89
CA TYR A 478 -12.08 10.51 17.36
C TYR A 478 -12.47 11.43 16.19
N GLU A 479 -12.98 12.61 16.53
CA GLU A 479 -13.22 13.72 15.62
C GLU A 479 -12.37 14.94 16.00
N VAL A 480 -11.73 15.56 15.02
CA VAL A 480 -10.77 16.65 15.24
C VAL A 480 -11.46 17.84 15.90
N GLU A 481 -12.51 18.35 15.28
CA GLU A 481 -13.20 19.57 15.73
C GLU A 481 -14.01 19.34 17.02
N ARG A 482 -14.55 18.13 17.24
CA ARG A 482 -15.38 17.83 18.41
C ARG A 482 -14.60 17.33 19.62
N ASP A 483 -13.52 16.58 19.41
CA ASP A 483 -12.80 15.89 20.48
C ASP A 483 -11.41 16.49 20.70
N LEU A 484 -10.59 16.60 19.65
CA LEU A 484 -9.19 17.04 19.79
C LEU A 484 -9.07 18.54 20.06
N ILE A 485 -9.74 19.38 19.29
CA ILE A 485 -9.61 20.84 19.43
C ILE A 485 -10.05 21.31 20.83
N PRO A 486 -11.21 20.89 21.38
CA PRO A 486 -11.58 21.25 22.75
C PRO A 486 -10.61 20.73 23.81
N LEU A 487 -10.08 19.51 23.63
CA LEU A 487 -9.06 18.93 24.51
C LEU A 487 -7.80 19.80 24.52
N ILE A 488 -7.28 20.20 23.36
CA ILE A 488 -6.09 21.04 23.25
C ILE A 488 -6.35 22.41 23.88
N LEU A 489 -7.50 23.03 23.59
CA LEU A 489 -7.90 24.32 24.15
C LEU A 489 -7.99 24.29 25.68
N SER A 490 -8.51 23.21 26.27
CA SER A 490 -8.62 23.06 27.73
C SER A 490 -7.26 22.98 28.46
N ASN A 491 -6.19 22.66 27.73
CA ASN A 491 -4.83 22.54 28.25
C ASN A 491 -3.92 23.70 27.76
N CYS A 492 -4.52 24.73 27.17
CA CYS A 492 -3.87 25.96 26.77
C CYS A 492 -3.98 26.98 27.91
N GLN A 493 -2.86 27.25 28.59
CA GLN A 493 -2.79 28.21 29.68
C GLN A 493 -2.36 29.59 29.17
N TYR A 494 -2.89 30.64 29.78
CA TYR A 494 -2.49 32.02 29.51
C TYR A 494 -1.83 32.56 30.77
N SER A 495 -0.54 32.88 30.72
CA SER A 495 0.17 33.56 31.80
C SER A 495 0.28 35.05 31.48
N MET A 496 0.16 35.89 32.51
CA MET A 496 0.44 37.33 32.40
C MET A 496 1.66 37.66 33.25
N GLU A 497 2.76 38.07 32.61
CA GLU A 497 3.89 38.63 33.34
C GLU A 497 3.62 40.09 33.73
N LYS A 498 4.19 40.53 34.87
CA LYS A 498 4.13 41.94 35.30
C LYS A 498 4.87 42.80 34.26
N GLY A 499 4.10 43.37 33.33
CA GLY A 499 4.65 44.03 32.12
C GLY A 499 3.70 43.98 30.92
N GLY A 500 2.64 43.17 30.96
CA GLY A 500 1.49 43.29 30.05
C GLY A 500 1.43 42.29 28.90
N GLU A 501 2.35 41.32 28.82
CA GLU A 501 2.28 40.27 27.79
C GLU A 501 1.55 39.03 28.30
N THR A 502 0.57 38.57 27.50
CA THR A 502 -0.14 37.30 27.69
C THR A 502 0.60 36.23 26.89
N LEU A 503 1.36 35.37 27.56
CA LEU A 503 2.03 34.24 26.91
C LEU A 503 1.09 33.04 26.90
N GLN A 504 0.95 32.43 25.73
CA GLN A 504 0.18 31.20 25.55
C GLN A 504 1.12 30.01 25.76
N ASP A 505 0.80 29.13 26.70
CA ASP A 505 1.58 27.93 26.95
C ASP A 505 0.73 26.65 26.91
N PHE A 506 1.30 25.59 26.35
CA PHE A 506 0.64 24.29 26.23
C PHE A 506 1.24 23.31 27.24
N ASP A 507 0.38 22.75 28.09
CA ASP A 507 0.72 21.63 28.98
C ASP A 507 0.73 20.33 28.17
N LEU A 508 1.86 20.07 27.50
CA LEU A 508 2.04 18.91 26.64
C LEU A 508 1.89 17.58 27.39
N GLY A 509 2.30 17.53 28.67
CA GLY A 509 2.20 16.34 29.49
C GLY A 509 0.74 15.96 29.76
N ARG A 510 -0.08 16.95 30.13
CA ARG A 510 -1.51 16.75 30.37
C ARG A 510 -2.27 16.44 29.07
N ILE A 511 -1.91 17.06 27.95
CA ILE A 511 -2.49 16.74 26.64
C ILE A 511 -2.20 15.28 26.28
N GLN A 512 -0.95 14.82 26.42
CA GLN A 512 -0.59 13.42 26.16
C GLN A 512 -1.41 12.47 27.02
N GLN A 513 -1.52 12.73 28.33
CA GLN A 513 -2.29 11.90 29.25
C GLN A 513 -3.78 11.82 28.86
N GLN A 514 -4.40 12.94 28.50
CA GLN A 514 -5.81 12.95 28.11
C GLN A 514 -6.05 12.23 26.78
N ILE A 515 -5.16 12.36 25.79
CA ILE A 515 -5.27 11.63 24.52
C ILE A 515 -5.14 10.12 24.76
N VAL A 516 -4.15 9.72 25.56
CA VAL A 516 -3.94 8.31 25.91
C VAL A 516 -5.17 7.75 26.63
N SER A 517 -5.61 8.42 27.69
CA SER A 517 -6.74 7.96 28.51
C SER A 517 -8.07 7.90 27.74
N LYS A 518 -8.36 8.88 26.88
CA LYS A 518 -9.65 8.96 26.19
C LYS A 518 -9.74 8.11 24.92
N PHE A 519 -8.67 8.05 24.12
CA PHE A 519 -8.77 7.48 22.76
C PHE A 519 -7.96 6.21 22.55
N LEU A 520 -6.93 5.96 23.37
CA LEU A 520 -5.92 4.94 23.06
C LEU A 520 -5.86 3.80 24.08
N GLN A 521 -6.09 4.07 25.36
CA GLN A 521 -6.02 3.06 26.41
C GLN A 521 -7.17 2.05 26.30
N GLY A 522 -6.89 0.78 26.59
CA GLY A 522 -7.89 -0.29 26.62
C GLY A 522 -8.32 -0.84 25.25
N LYS A 523 -7.68 -0.40 24.16
CA LYS A 523 -7.99 -0.91 22.81
C LYS A 523 -7.28 -2.25 22.56
N PRO A 524 -7.94 -3.23 21.91
CA PRO A 524 -7.34 -4.52 21.58
C PRO A 524 -6.33 -4.41 20.44
N PHE A 525 -5.48 -5.45 20.33
CA PHE A 525 -4.79 -5.79 19.11
C PHE A 525 -5.73 -6.55 18.17
N ILE A 526 -5.71 -6.22 16.88
CA ILE A 526 -6.51 -6.88 15.86
C ILE A 526 -5.62 -7.89 15.13
N THR A 527 -6.02 -9.16 15.09
CA THR A 527 -5.26 -10.19 14.37
C THR A 527 -5.43 -10.02 12.86
N LEU A 528 -4.43 -10.40 12.06
CA LEU A 528 -4.60 -10.48 10.61
C LEU A 528 -5.38 -11.72 10.15
N THR A 529 -5.40 -12.76 10.99
CA THR A 529 -6.21 -13.96 10.76
C THR A 529 -7.68 -13.60 10.85
N GLY A 530 -8.46 -13.87 9.79
CA GLY A 530 -9.88 -13.55 9.75
C GLY A 530 -10.23 -12.32 8.91
N ILE A 531 -9.26 -11.65 8.27
CA ILE A 531 -9.56 -10.64 7.24
C ILE A 531 -10.38 -11.32 6.12
N PRO A 532 -11.56 -10.79 5.75
CA PRO A 532 -12.39 -11.40 4.71
C PRO A 532 -11.58 -11.51 3.43
N THR A 533 -11.46 -12.72 2.88
CA THR A 533 -10.71 -12.97 1.65
C THR A 533 -11.59 -13.79 0.71
N LEU A 534 -11.71 -13.35 -0.53
CA LEU A 534 -12.38 -14.07 -1.60
C LEU A 534 -11.36 -15.03 -2.23
N VAL A 535 -11.59 -16.33 -2.02
CA VAL A 535 -10.83 -17.41 -2.68
C VAL A 535 -11.79 -18.08 -3.64
N TYR A 536 -11.53 -17.95 -4.94
CA TYR A 536 -12.28 -18.69 -5.94
C TYR A 536 -11.99 -20.18 -5.80
N ARG A 537 -12.94 -21.03 -6.18
CA ARG A 537 -12.73 -22.50 -6.17
C ARG A 537 -11.48 -22.90 -6.96
N TYR A 538 -11.18 -22.17 -8.03
CA TYR A 538 -10.02 -22.38 -8.90
C TYR A 538 -8.67 -21.93 -8.30
N ASP A 539 -8.69 -21.09 -7.25
CA ASP A 539 -7.49 -20.61 -6.53
C ASP A 539 -7.16 -21.52 -5.32
N ARG A 540 -7.86 -22.65 -5.14
CA ARG A 540 -7.52 -23.63 -4.10
C ARG A 540 -6.19 -24.30 -4.45
N ASN A 541 -5.30 -24.40 -3.47
CA ASN A 541 -4.08 -25.20 -3.60
C ASN A 541 -4.46 -26.69 -3.58
N TYR A 542 -4.77 -27.23 -4.76
CA TYR A 542 -5.11 -28.64 -4.91
C TYR A 542 -3.95 -29.56 -4.51
N GLU A 543 -2.71 -29.10 -4.58
CA GLU A 543 -1.57 -29.92 -4.17
C GLU A 543 -1.56 -30.16 -2.67
N GLN A 544 -1.73 -29.10 -1.88
CA GLN A 544 -1.90 -29.23 -0.43
C GLN A 544 -3.15 -30.04 -0.09
N LEU A 545 -4.24 -29.83 -0.82
CA LEU A 545 -5.46 -30.61 -0.65
C LEU A 545 -5.23 -32.11 -0.89
N PHE A 546 -4.49 -32.45 -1.95
CA PHE A 546 -4.16 -33.83 -2.29
C PHE A 546 -3.24 -34.46 -1.25
N ASP A 547 -2.27 -33.72 -0.73
CA ASP A 547 -1.42 -34.19 0.36
C ASP A 547 -2.22 -34.42 1.65
N ASP A 548 -3.11 -33.49 2.02
CA ASP A 548 -4.00 -33.63 3.17
C ASP A 548 -4.92 -34.85 3.05
N VAL A 549 -5.43 -35.13 1.84
CA VAL A 549 -6.22 -36.34 1.56
C VAL A 549 -5.35 -37.59 1.64
N LYS A 550 -4.19 -37.63 0.95
CA LYS A 550 -3.27 -38.78 0.96
C LYS A 550 -2.77 -39.12 2.36
N ASN A 551 -2.58 -38.11 3.21
CA ASN A 551 -2.18 -38.29 4.61
C ASN A 551 -3.27 -38.92 5.48
N LYS A 552 -4.55 -38.84 5.07
CA LYS A 552 -5.71 -39.34 5.84
C LYS A 552 -6.36 -40.57 5.22
N LEU A 553 -6.16 -40.81 3.93
CA LEU A 553 -6.85 -41.79 3.11
C LEU A 553 -5.91 -42.37 2.05
N ASP A 554 -5.85 -43.69 1.98
CA ASP A 554 -5.15 -44.37 0.90
C ASP A 554 -5.83 -44.08 -0.45
N GLN A 555 -5.05 -43.56 -1.40
CA GLN A 555 -5.52 -43.24 -2.75
C GLN A 555 -4.96 -44.23 -3.76
N SER A 556 -5.78 -44.60 -4.75
CA SER A 556 -5.45 -45.58 -5.78
C SER A 556 -5.97 -45.14 -7.15
N SER A 557 -5.36 -45.68 -8.20
CA SER A 557 -5.73 -45.39 -9.59
C SER A 557 -7.13 -45.93 -9.95
N LEU A 558 -7.80 -45.25 -10.87
CA LEU A 558 -9.09 -45.71 -11.39
C LEU A 558 -8.93 -46.95 -12.29
N PRO A 559 -9.80 -47.97 -12.16
CA PRO A 559 -9.82 -49.09 -13.10
C PRO A 559 -10.17 -48.63 -14.51
N SER A 560 -9.52 -49.20 -15.54
CA SER A 560 -9.74 -48.81 -16.95
C SER A 560 -11.20 -48.97 -17.40
N SER A 561 -11.93 -49.94 -16.84
CA SER A 561 -13.36 -50.12 -17.08
C SER A 561 -14.21 -48.93 -16.60
N VAL A 562 -13.83 -48.33 -15.48
CA VAL A 562 -14.50 -47.14 -14.91
C VAL A 562 -14.15 -45.90 -15.72
N ILE A 563 -12.89 -45.72 -16.11
CA ILE A 563 -12.45 -44.61 -16.99
C ILE A 563 -13.24 -44.61 -18.30
N ASN A 564 -13.41 -45.78 -18.93
CA ASN A 564 -14.16 -45.91 -20.17
C ASN A 564 -15.67 -45.67 -19.97
N THR A 565 -16.23 -46.11 -18.85
CA THR A 565 -17.65 -45.86 -18.51
C THR A 565 -17.90 -44.36 -18.34
N ILE A 566 -17.08 -43.68 -17.52
CA ILE A 566 -17.18 -42.24 -17.28
C ILE A 566 -16.98 -41.46 -18.59
N GLY A 567 -15.99 -41.86 -19.41
CA GLY A 567 -15.72 -41.24 -20.70
C GLY A 567 -16.81 -41.45 -21.76
N GLY A 568 -17.63 -42.50 -21.63
CA GLY A 568 -18.75 -42.78 -22.53
C GLY A 568 -20.07 -42.16 -22.07
N GLU A 569 -20.27 -41.99 -20.77
CA GLU A 569 -21.53 -41.48 -20.19
C GLU A 569 -21.53 -39.96 -19.99
N LEU A 570 -20.41 -39.33 -19.62
CA LEU A 570 -20.30 -37.88 -19.42
C LEU A 570 -19.88 -37.15 -20.70
N LEU A 571 -20.81 -37.02 -21.65
CA LEU A 571 -20.56 -36.39 -22.95
C LEU A 571 -20.81 -34.87 -22.96
N SER A 572 -21.68 -34.35 -22.09
CA SER A 572 -22.02 -32.93 -22.00
C SER A 572 -21.00 -32.15 -21.16
N TYR A 573 -20.71 -30.91 -21.56
CA TYR A 573 -19.89 -29.99 -20.76
C TYR A 573 -20.50 -29.72 -19.38
N SER A 574 -21.84 -29.63 -19.28
CA SER A 574 -22.54 -29.41 -18.01
C SER A 574 -22.33 -30.59 -17.06
N ASP A 575 -22.56 -31.81 -17.53
CA ASP A 575 -22.46 -33.02 -16.71
C ASP A 575 -21.04 -33.24 -16.19
N VAL A 576 -20.01 -32.94 -17.01
CA VAL A 576 -18.61 -32.99 -16.59
C VAL A 576 -18.30 -31.91 -15.54
N CYS A 577 -18.86 -30.71 -15.67
CA CYS A 577 -18.67 -29.65 -14.69
C CYS A 577 -19.37 -29.95 -13.37
N ASP A 578 -20.56 -30.54 -13.41
CA ASP A 578 -21.31 -30.97 -12.23
C ASP A 578 -20.56 -32.09 -11.53
N ALA A 579 -20.11 -33.11 -12.28
CA ALA A 579 -19.26 -34.19 -11.77
C ALA A 579 -18.00 -33.65 -11.10
N LEU A 580 -17.25 -32.78 -11.77
CA LEU A 580 -16.03 -32.19 -11.22
C LEU A 580 -16.32 -31.38 -9.95
N SER A 581 -17.40 -30.59 -9.94
CA SER A 581 -17.78 -29.79 -8.78
C SER A 581 -18.09 -30.64 -7.56
N ILE A 582 -18.77 -31.77 -7.74
CA ILE A 582 -19.06 -32.73 -6.67
C ILE A 582 -17.75 -33.27 -6.10
N ILE A 583 -16.82 -33.70 -6.96
CA ILE A 583 -15.53 -34.25 -6.52
C ILE A 583 -14.68 -33.22 -5.80
N GLU A 584 -14.66 -31.96 -6.26
CA GLU A 584 -13.95 -30.89 -5.58
C GLU A 584 -14.52 -30.60 -4.19
N ILE A 585 -15.84 -30.71 -4.03
CA ILE A 585 -16.50 -30.60 -2.72
C ILE A 585 -16.09 -31.79 -1.86
N THR A 586 -16.22 -33.02 -2.37
CA THR A 586 -15.86 -34.25 -1.66
C THR A 586 -14.41 -34.22 -1.18
N LEU A 587 -13.45 -33.89 -2.06
CA LEU A 587 -12.04 -33.75 -1.70
C LEU A 587 -11.81 -32.73 -0.59
N GLY A 588 -12.55 -31.60 -0.61
CA GLY A 588 -12.54 -30.61 0.46
C GLY A 588 -12.93 -31.18 1.83
N PHE A 589 -13.96 -32.03 1.88
CA PHE A 589 -14.38 -32.70 3.11
C PHE A 589 -13.42 -33.82 3.54
N LEU A 590 -12.94 -34.64 2.59
CA LEU A 590 -11.98 -35.71 2.86
C LEU A 590 -10.66 -35.15 3.41
N ALA A 591 -10.19 -34.01 2.89
CA ALA A 591 -9.00 -33.33 3.39
C ALA A 591 -9.16 -32.89 4.85
N MET A 592 -10.38 -32.59 5.31
CA MET A 592 -10.65 -32.18 6.69
C MET A 592 -10.92 -33.38 7.61
N ALA A 593 -11.79 -34.30 7.20
CA ALA A 593 -12.36 -35.34 8.07
C ALA A 593 -11.81 -36.75 7.81
N GLY A 594 -11.16 -37.01 6.67
CA GLY A 594 -10.83 -38.37 6.23
C GLY A 594 -12.09 -39.18 5.86
N GLY A 595 -11.98 -40.51 5.87
CA GLY A 595 -13.08 -41.42 5.56
C GLY A 595 -12.63 -42.88 5.49
N ASN A 596 -13.54 -43.78 5.09
CA ASN A 596 -13.18 -45.16 4.77
C ASN A 596 -12.85 -45.28 3.27
N PRO A 597 -11.62 -45.68 2.87
CA PRO A 597 -11.21 -45.79 1.46
C PRO A 597 -12.14 -46.67 0.59
N GLU A 598 -12.73 -47.71 1.18
CA GLU A 598 -13.63 -48.66 0.51
C GLU A 598 -15.11 -48.23 0.53
N MET A 599 -15.43 -47.07 1.10
CA MET A 599 -16.79 -46.54 1.01
C MET A 599 -17.09 -46.10 -0.42
N LEU A 600 -18.29 -46.43 -0.91
CA LEU A 600 -18.74 -45.94 -2.21
C LEU A 600 -18.85 -44.41 -2.18
N LEU A 601 -18.36 -43.80 -3.24
CA LEU A 601 -18.36 -42.35 -3.38
C LEU A 601 -19.80 -41.79 -3.38
N THR A 602 -20.74 -42.51 -4.00
CA THR A 602 -22.17 -42.15 -4.01
C THR A 602 -22.74 -42.13 -2.61
N ASP A 603 -22.45 -43.15 -1.80
CA ASP A 603 -22.99 -43.28 -0.45
C ASP A 603 -22.44 -42.17 0.45
N TYR A 604 -21.16 -41.81 0.28
CA TYR A 604 -20.58 -40.67 0.98
C TYR A 604 -21.27 -39.35 0.60
N ILE A 605 -21.56 -39.14 -0.69
CA ILE A 605 -22.24 -37.92 -1.16
C ILE A 605 -23.68 -37.85 -0.67
N THR A 606 -24.42 -38.96 -0.69
CA THR A 606 -25.85 -39.00 -0.35
C THR A 606 -26.09 -39.09 1.15
N GLU A 607 -25.33 -39.90 1.88
CA GLU A 607 -25.60 -40.21 3.29
C GLU A 607 -24.78 -39.32 4.25
N VAL A 608 -23.53 -39.00 3.88
CA VAL A 608 -22.64 -38.20 4.76
C VAL A 608 -22.74 -36.72 4.42
N LEU A 609 -22.52 -36.35 3.16
CA LEU A 609 -22.60 -34.95 2.72
C LEU A 609 -24.04 -34.47 2.53
N GLN A 610 -25.03 -35.38 2.49
CA GLN A 610 -26.44 -35.09 2.32
C GLN A 610 -26.75 -34.24 1.06
N MET A 611 -26.00 -34.47 -0.02
CA MET A 611 -26.14 -33.72 -1.28
C MET A 611 -26.99 -34.46 -2.34
N GLY A 612 -27.60 -35.60 -2.01
CA GLY A 612 -28.32 -36.44 -2.96
C GLY A 612 -29.37 -35.70 -3.79
N ASP A 613 -30.18 -34.84 -3.15
CA ASP A 613 -31.27 -34.10 -3.80
C ASP A 613 -30.79 -32.95 -4.71
N GLN A 614 -29.55 -32.48 -4.51
CA GLN A 614 -28.95 -31.36 -5.25
C GLN A 614 -28.06 -31.83 -6.40
N THR A 615 -27.88 -33.14 -6.54
CA THR A 615 -26.91 -33.73 -7.46
C THR A 615 -27.63 -34.32 -8.67
N ASN A 616 -27.10 -34.10 -9.88
CA ASN A 616 -27.65 -34.68 -11.10
C ASN A 616 -27.68 -36.23 -10.98
N PRO A 617 -28.86 -36.89 -11.07
CA PRO A 617 -28.98 -38.33 -10.91
C PRO A 617 -28.15 -39.13 -11.92
N GLN A 618 -27.95 -38.59 -13.13
CA GLN A 618 -27.11 -39.22 -14.15
C GLN A 618 -25.64 -39.24 -13.73
N VAL A 619 -25.15 -38.12 -13.17
CA VAL A 619 -23.78 -38.02 -12.67
C VAL A 619 -23.56 -38.97 -11.49
N LEU A 620 -24.50 -39.04 -10.54
CA LEU A 620 -24.42 -40.00 -9.43
C LEU A 620 -24.39 -41.45 -9.92
N GLN A 621 -25.21 -41.78 -10.92
CA GLN A 621 -25.26 -43.11 -11.49
C GLN A 621 -23.94 -43.50 -12.17
N THR A 622 -23.31 -42.57 -12.89
CA THR A 622 -22.00 -42.78 -13.53
C THR A 622 -20.88 -42.96 -12.49
N LEU A 623 -20.96 -42.28 -11.36
CA LEU A 623 -19.97 -42.37 -10.27
C LEU A 623 -20.16 -43.57 -9.33
N ARG A 624 -21.23 -44.35 -9.48
CA ARG A 624 -21.60 -45.48 -8.59
C ARG A 624 -20.55 -46.58 -8.48
N ARG A 625 -19.63 -46.67 -9.44
CA ARG A 625 -18.52 -47.64 -9.44
C ARG A 625 -17.25 -47.10 -8.77
N CYS A 626 -17.28 -45.87 -8.27
CA CYS A 626 -16.13 -45.23 -7.63
C CYS A 626 -16.21 -45.35 -6.11
N HIS A 627 -15.05 -45.49 -5.47
CA HIS A 627 -14.87 -45.49 -4.02
C HIS A 627 -14.07 -44.25 -3.61
N LEU A 628 -14.05 -43.92 -2.32
CA LEU A 628 -13.32 -42.76 -1.80
C LEU A 628 -11.81 -42.81 -2.08
N LYS A 629 -11.22 -44.01 -2.18
CA LYS A 629 -9.83 -44.20 -2.61
C LYS A 629 -9.54 -43.76 -4.04
N HIS A 630 -10.55 -43.51 -4.88
CA HIS A 630 -10.38 -43.06 -6.27
C HIS A 630 -10.53 -41.54 -6.44
N SER A 631 -10.72 -40.78 -5.35
CA SER A 631 -11.17 -39.38 -5.42
C SER A 631 -10.19 -38.46 -6.17
N ILE A 632 -8.88 -38.61 -5.95
CA ILE A 632 -7.87 -37.79 -6.65
C ILE A 632 -7.79 -38.16 -8.13
N ALA A 633 -7.74 -39.46 -8.45
CA ALA A 633 -7.71 -39.95 -9.84
C ALA A 633 -8.97 -39.52 -10.63
N LEU A 634 -10.12 -39.47 -9.95
CA LEU A 634 -11.37 -38.99 -10.54
C LEU A 634 -11.35 -37.49 -10.81
N TRP A 635 -10.77 -36.69 -9.91
CA TRP A 635 -10.54 -35.27 -10.17
C TRP A 635 -9.66 -35.05 -11.39
N GLN A 636 -8.54 -35.76 -11.50
CA GLN A 636 -7.60 -35.66 -12.62
C GLN A 636 -8.29 -35.98 -13.96
N LEU A 637 -9.04 -37.08 -13.99
CA LEU A 637 -9.84 -37.48 -15.15
C LEU A 637 -10.87 -36.41 -15.53
N LEU A 638 -11.72 -35.99 -14.60
CA LEU A 638 -12.81 -35.03 -14.87
C LEU A 638 -12.28 -33.64 -15.25
N SER A 639 -11.19 -33.19 -14.63
CA SER A 639 -10.53 -31.92 -14.94
C SER A 639 -9.94 -31.91 -16.36
N THR A 640 -9.30 -33.02 -16.76
CA THR A 640 -8.83 -33.23 -18.13
C THR A 640 -10.00 -33.22 -19.12
N ARG A 641 -11.08 -33.96 -18.81
CA ARG A 641 -12.30 -34.01 -19.65
C ARG A 641 -12.95 -32.66 -19.84
N LYS A 642 -13.06 -31.86 -18.77
CA LYS A 642 -13.60 -30.50 -18.85
C LYS A 642 -12.83 -29.67 -19.88
N SER A 643 -11.51 -29.76 -19.84
CA SER A 643 -10.62 -29.04 -20.74
C SER A 643 -10.73 -29.54 -22.19
N GLU A 644 -10.85 -30.86 -22.39
CA GLU A 644 -11.10 -31.44 -23.73
C GLU A 644 -12.45 -30.96 -24.31
N GLN A 645 -13.48 -30.83 -23.47
CA GLN A 645 -14.80 -30.34 -23.90
C GLN A 645 -14.79 -28.84 -24.22
N LEU A 646 -14.04 -28.02 -23.47
CA LEU A 646 -13.83 -26.61 -23.82
C LEU A 646 -13.14 -26.45 -25.18
N LEU A 647 -12.12 -27.26 -25.44
CA LEU A 647 -11.45 -27.30 -26.73
C LEU A 647 -12.41 -27.66 -27.88
N ARG A 648 -13.33 -28.62 -27.66
CA ARG A 648 -14.40 -28.94 -28.62
C ARG A 648 -15.35 -27.78 -28.89
N LEU A 649 -15.63 -26.98 -27.87
CA LEU A 649 -16.45 -25.77 -27.97
C LEU A 649 -15.69 -24.56 -28.55
N LYS A 650 -14.45 -24.74 -29.02
CA LYS A 650 -13.55 -23.69 -29.52
C LYS A 650 -13.30 -22.58 -28.49
N ARG A 651 -13.26 -22.94 -27.20
CA ARG A 651 -12.87 -22.04 -26.10
C ARG A 651 -11.48 -22.45 -25.59
N ASP A 652 -10.69 -21.48 -25.14
CA ASP A 652 -9.38 -21.76 -24.53
C ASP A 652 -9.58 -22.43 -23.15
N PRO A 653 -9.15 -23.70 -22.96
CA PRO A 653 -9.24 -24.37 -21.66
C PRO A 653 -8.26 -23.83 -20.62
N PHE A 654 -7.24 -23.07 -21.05
CA PHE A 654 -6.15 -22.59 -20.21
C PHE A 654 -6.05 -21.07 -20.17
N GLU A 655 -7.16 -20.35 -20.34
CA GLU A 655 -7.22 -18.88 -20.40
C GLU A 655 -6.39 -18.20 -19.28
N ASP A 656 -6.48 -18.73 -18.06
CA ASP A 656 -5.83 -18.20 -16.85
C ASP A 656 -4.31 -18.47 -16.74
N ILE A 657 -3.73 -19.26 -17.65
CA ILE A 657 -2.30 -19.60 -17.61
C ILE A 657 -1.46 -18.47 -18.19
N ASN A 658 -0.28 -18.24 -17.59
CA ASN A 658 0.65 -17.21 -18.05
C ASN A 658 0.95 -17.40 -19.56
N PRO A 659 0.86 -16.33 -20.38
CA PRO A 659 1.17 -16.40 -21.81
C PRO A 659 2.54 -17.00 -22.15
N ALA A 660 3.50 -16.94 -21.22
CA ALA A 660 4.82 -17.55 -21.39
C ALA A 660 4.81 -19.07 -21.61
N TYR A 661 3.70 -19.78 -21.31
CA TYR A 661 3.54 -21.22 -21.52
C TYR A 661 2.64 -21.58 -22.71
N LYS A 662 2.29 -20.60 -23.54
CA LYS A 662 1.32 -20.71 -24.64
C LYS A 662 1.95 -20.52 -26.03
N ASP A 663 3.26 -20.71 -26.17
CA ASP A 663 3.93 -20.63 -27.47
C ASP A 663 3.47 -21.79 -28.37
N GLU A 664 3.26 -21.50 -29.66
CA GLU A 664 2.87 -22.51 -30.64
C GLU A 664 4.03 -23.44 -30.98
N LEU A 665 3.72 -24.71 -31.23
CA LEU A 665 4.71 -25.68 -31.70
C LEU A 665 5.10 -25.38 -33.15
N SER A 666 6.42 -25.38 -33.43
CA SER A 666 6.88 -25.35 -34.82
C SER A 666 6.47 -26.63 -35.56
N PRO A 667 6.38 -26.61 -36.90
CA PRO A 667 6.04 -27.79 -37.70
C PRO A 667 6.97 -28.99 -37.45
N GLU A 668 8.26 -28.74 -37.19
CA GLU A 668 9.25 -29.76 -36.89
C GLU A 668 8.99 -30.42 -35.52
N LEU A 669 8.75 -29.60 -34.49
CA LEU A 669 8.42 -30.08 -33.14
C LEU A 669 7.09 -30.84 -33.13
N ALA A 670 6.09 -30.36 -33.86
CA ALA A 670 4.80 -31.04 -34.01
C ALA A 670 4.95 -32.43 -34.66
N LYS A 671 5.85 -32.57 -35.65
CA LYS A 671 6.15 -33.87 -36.26
C LYS A 671 6.81 -34.83 -35.28
N GLN A 672 7.76 -34.36 -34.49
CA GLN A 672 8.41 -35.17 -33.44
C GLN A 672 7.41 -35.60 -32.35
N LEU A 673 6.54 -34.68 -31.93
CA LEU A 673 5.47 -34.98 -30.98
C LEU A 673 4.53 -36.06 -31.51
N ASN A 674 4.12 -35.99 -32.78
CA ASN A 674 3.24 -37.01 -33.38
C ASN A 674 3.87 -38.41 -33.38
N VAL A 675 5.18 -38.54 -33.60
CA VAL A 675 5.88 -39.84 -33.53
C VAL A 675 5.77 -40.44 -32.13
N PHE A 676 5.90 -39.61 -31.09
CA PHE A 676 5.69 -40.01 -29.70
C PHE A 676 4.24 -40.41 -29.43
N LEU A 677 3.26 -39.59 -29.85
CA LEU A 677 1.84 -39.82 -29.56
C LEU A 677 1.32 -41.15 -30.11
N VAL A 678 1.84 -41.63 -31.25
CA VAL A 678 1.47 -42.91 -31.86
C VAL A 678 1.83 -44.12 -30.98
N HIS A 679 2.95 -44.04 -30.25
CA HIS A 679 3.49 -45.16 -29.47
C HIS A 679 3.28 -45.01 -27.96
N SER A 680 2.81 -43.84 -27.52
CA SER A 680 2.61 -43.50 -26.11
C SER A 680 1.25 -43.94 -25.55
N ARG A 681 1.17 -44.07 -24.22
CA ARG A 681 -0.11 -44.16 -23.50
C ARG A 681 -0.81 -42.80 -23.44
N LEU A 682 -1.49 -42.46 -24.53
CA LEU A 682 -2.10 -41.15 -24.74
C LEU A 682 -3.04 -40.66 -23.62
N GLU A 683 -3.83 -41.56 -23.02
CA GLU A 683 -4.73 -41.22 -21.92
C GLU A 683 -3.96 -40.75 -20.69
N THR A 684 -2.95 -41.51 -20.28
CA THR A 684 -2.12 -41.22 -19.11
C THR A 684 -1.28 -39.98 -19.36
N PHE A 685 -0.69 -39.85 -20.55
CA PHE A 685 0.07 -38.66 -20.93
C PHE A 685 -0.77 -37.38 -20.87
N LEU A 686 -2.00 -37.40 -21.41
CA LEU A 686 -2.89 -36.24 -21.38
C LEU A 686 -3.27 -35.84 -19.95
N GLN A 687 -3.55 -36.81 -19.08
CA GLN A 687 -3.94 -36.54 -17.70
C GLN A 687 -2.77 -36.02 -16.85
N GLU A 688 -1.57 -36.58 -16.99
CA GLU A 688 -0.38 -36.13 -16.25
C GLU A 688 0.09 -34.74 -16.72
N LEU A 689 0.10 -34.51 -18.04
CA LEU A 689 0.42 -33.20 -18.58
C LEU A 689 -0.64 -32.15 -18.19
N HIS A 690 -1.92 -32.51 -18.22
CA HIS A 690 -3.00 -31.63 -17.75
C HIS A 690 -2.82 -31.24 -16.29
N GLU A 691 -2.54 -32.23 -15.45
CA GLU A 691 -2.32 -32.02 -14.02
C GLU A 691 -1.14 -31.08 -13.77
N MET A 692 0.00 -31.29 -14.43
CA MET A 692 1.15 -30.39 -14.32
C MET A 692 0.79 -28.96 -14.74
N ILE A 693 0.08 -28.80 -15.86
CA ILE A 693 -0.34 -27.49 -16.36
C ILE A 693 -1.25 -26.77 -15.36
N ILE A 694 -2.22 -27.47 -14.78
CA ILE A 694 -3.18 -26.88 -13.84
C ILE A 694 -2.58 -26.63 -12.46
N LEU A 695 -1.75 -27.54 -11.96
CA LEU A 695 -1.21 -27.48 -10.60
C LEU A 695 0.10 -26.69 -10.50
N LYS A 696 0.99 -26.78 -11.49
CA LYS A 696 2.31 -26.13 -11.43
C LYS A 696 2.37 -24.81 -12.20
N LEU A 697 1.77 -24.75 -13.40
CA LEU A 697 1.94 -23.62 -14.31
C LEU A 697 0.89 -22.50 -14.16
N ARG A 698 -0.15 -22.74 -13.36
CA ARG A 698 -1.24 -21.77 -13.13
C ARG A 698 -0.92 -20.72 -12.05
N HIS A 699 0.10 -20.93 -11.24
CA HIS A 699 0.44 -20.05 -10.12
C HIS A 699 1.12 -18.74 -10.57
N VAL A 700 0.93 -17.67 -9.79
CA VAL A 700 1.43 -16.31 -10.11
C VAL A 700 2.95 -16.25 -10.25
N GLN A 701 3.69 -17.09 -9.51
CA GLN A 701 5.16 -17.18 -9.54
C GLN A 701 5.66 -18.35 -10.39
N ALA A 702 4.79 -19.03 -11.15
CA ALA A 702 5.16 -20.24 -11.89
C ALA A 702 6.37 -20.01 -12.83
N VAL A 703 6.51 -18.81 -13.42
CA VAL A 703 7.62 -18.49 -14.33
C VAL A 703 8.98 -18.50 -13.64
N ASP A 704 9.02 -18.22 -12.33
CA ASP A 704 10.26 -18.23 -11.55
C ASP A 704 10.66 -19.66 -11.13
N ASP A 705 9.67 -20.48 -10.74
CA ASP A 705 9.87 -21.86 -10.29
C ASP A 705 9.99 -22.88 -11.44
N PHE A 706 9.21 -22.67 -12.50
CA PHE A 706 9.13 -23.48 -13.72
C PHE A 706 9.46 -22.60 -14.92
N ARG A 707 10.75 -22.40 -15.19
CA ARG A 707 11.18 -21.48 -16.24
C ARG A 707 10.72 -21.98 -17.61
N PRO A 708 10.04 -21.14 -18.43
CA PRO A 708 9.51 -21.54 -19.74
C PRO A 708 10.56 -22.11 -20.71
N VAL A 709 11.83 -21.77 -20.50
CA VAL A 709 12.98 -22.23 -21.31
C VAL A 709 13.44 -23.65 -20.97
N TRP A 710 12.94 -24.26 -19.90
CA TRP A 710 13.29 -25.63 -19.54
C TRP A 710 12.58 -26.65 -20.44
N SER A 711 13.18 -27.83 -20.58
CA SER A 711 12.56 -28.94 -21.31
C SER A 711 11.29 -29.40 -20.58
N LEU A 712 10.20 -29.59 -21.33
CA LEU A 712 8.96 -30.15 -20.81
C LEU A 712 9.19 -31.57 -20.26
N LYS A 713 10.07 -32.33 -20.92
CA LYS A 713 10.48 -33.67 -20.51
C LYS A 713 11.10 -33.69 -19.12
N GLU A 714 12.14 -32.87 -18.92
CA GLU A 714 12.89 -32.78 -17.66
C GLU A 714 12.04 -32.23 -16.52
N SER A 715 10.98 -31.48 -16.84
CA SER A 715 10.05 -30.93 -15.84
C SER A 715 8.95 -31.92 -15.45
N LEU A 716 8.52 -32.79 -16.39
CA LEU A 716 7.45 -33.76 -16.16
C LEU A 716 7.97 -35.07 -15.56
N LEU A 717 9.18 -35.52 -15.92
CA LEU A 717 9.77 -36.78 -15.42
C LEU A 717 9.80 -36.87 -13.88
N PRO A 718 10.30 -35.87 -13.13
CA PRO A 718 10.34 -35.94 -11.66
C PRO A 718 8.95 -36.10 -11.02
N LEU A 719 7.91 -35.52 -11.65
CA LEU A 719 6.54 -35.64 -11.17
C LEU A 719 5.97 -37.04 -11.42
N LEU A 720 6.36 -37.69 -12.52
CA LEU A 720 5.98 -39.05 -12.85
C LEU A 720 6.70 -40.08 -11.97
N GLU A 721 7.98 -39.88 -11.69
CA GLU A 721 8.78 -40.71 -10.80
C GLU A 721 8.23 -40.73 -9.38
N LEU A 722 7.84 -39.55 -8.86
CA LEU A 722 7.23 -39.42 -7.53
C LEU A 722 5.90 -40.17 -7.39
N LYS A 723 5.22 -40.43 -8.52
CA LYS A 723 3.96 -41.18 -8.59
C LYS A 723 4.15 -42.65 -9.00
N GLU A 724 5.38 -43.11 -9.22
CA GLU A 724 5.70 -44.43 -9.79
C GLU A 724 4.90 -44.72 -11.08
N SER A 725 4.72 -43.69 -11.91
CA SER A 725 3.89 -43.78 -13.11
C SER A 725 4.55 -44.66 -14.18
N GLN A 726 3.75 -45.54 -14.79
CA GLN A 726 4.19 -46.41 -15.89
C GLN A 726 4.55 -45.63 -17.17
N LEU A 727 4.23 -44.33 -17.24
CA LEU A 727 4.59 -43.42 -18.32
C LEU A 727 6.04 -42.90 -18.22
N ALA A 728 6.66 -42.93 -17.04
CA ALA A 728 8.01 -42.41 -16.82
C ALA A 728 9.07 -43.00 -17.80
N PRO A 729 9.20 -44.32 -17.98
CA PRO A 729 10.19 -44.88 -18.91
C PRO A 729 9.86 -44.55 -20.38
N GLU A 730 8.58 -44.55 -20.76
CA GLU A 730 8.16 -44.19 -22.13
C GLU A 730 8.51 -42.73 -22.45
N LEU A 731 8.31 -41.82 -21.49
CA LEU A 731 8.64 -40.41 -21.63
C LEU A 731 10.16 -40.18 -21.68
N GLU A 732 10.93 -40.90 -20.85
CA GLU A 732 12.39 -40.81 -20.83
C GLU A 732 13.03 -41.26 -22.14
N ASP A 733 12.53 -42.34 -22.74
CA ASP A 733 13.15 -42.91 -23.95
C ASP A 733 12.72 -42.21 -25.24
N THR A 734 11.46 -41.78 -25.34
CA THR A 734 10.86 -41.43 -26.64
C THR A 734 10.33 -40.00 -26.77
N PHE A 735 10.23 -39.24 -25.67
CA PHE A 735 9.72 -37.86 -25.74
C PHE A 735 10.80 -36.88 -26.25
N PRO A 736 10.46 -35.94 -27.17
CA PRO A 736 11.41 -34.97 -27.71
C PRO A 736 11.92 -34.01 -26.63
N GLN A 737 13.25 -33.86 -26.52
CA GLN A 737 13.86 -32.99 -25.50
C GLN A 737 13.73 -31.50 -25.85
N GLU A 738 13.59 -31.20 -27.14
CA GLU A 738 13.49 -29.86 -27.71
C GLU A 738 12.14 -29.18 -27.41
N ILE A 739 11.13 -29.93 -26.98
CA ILE A 739 9.85 -29.36 -26.56
C ILE A 739 10.02 -28.72 -25.18
N LEU A 740 9.99 -27.39 -25.15
CA LEU A 740 10.11 -26.59 -23.93
C LEU A 740 8.78 -26.45 -23.18
N LEU A 741 8.85 -26.06 -21.91
CA LEU A 741 7.70 -25.68 -21.08
C LEU A 741 6.88 -24.54 -21.70
N SER A 742 7.52 -23.65 -22.47
CA SER A 742 6.81 -22.60 -23.21
C SER A 742 5.76 -23.15 -24.19
N HIS A 743 5.91 -24.40 -24.63
CA HIS A 743 4.98 -25.11 -25.51
C HIS A 743 4.04 -26.07 -24.77
N ALA A 744 3.95 -26.03 -23.44
CA ALA A 744 3.18 -27.00 -22.65
C ALA A 744 1.69 -27.04 -23.05
N VAL A 745 1.06 -25.88 -23.22
CA VAL A 745 -0.34 -25.77 -23.63
C VAL A 745 -0.55 -26.26 -25.06
N ALA A 746 0.35 -25.90 -25.99
CA ALA A 746 0.29 -26.35 -27.38
C ALA A 746 0.47 -27.88 -27.49
N THR A 747 1.39 -28.46 -26.70
CA THR A 747 1.65 -29.90 -26.62
C THR A 747 0.42 -30.67 -26.13
N TRP A 748 -0.22 -30.19 -25.07
CA TRP A 748 -1.45 -30.79 -24.55
C TRP A 748 -2.59 -30.70 -25.57
N THR A 749 -2.74 -29.55 -26.22
CA THR A 749 -3.78 -29.31 -27.23
C THR A 749 -3.60 -30.24 -28.44
N ALA A 750 -2.37 -30.39 -28.93
CA ALA A 750 -2.04 -31.30 -30.01
C ALA A 750 -2.35 -32.76 -29.65
N ALA A 751 -1.96 -33.21 -28.45
CA ALA A 751 -2.27 -34.56 -27.97
C ALA A 751 -3.78 -34.81 -27.83
N ALA A 752 -4.55 -33.82 -27.36
CA ALA A 752 -5.99 -33.92 -27.21
C ALA A 752 -6.71 -33.99 -28.57
N LEU A 753 -6.21 -33.28 -29.58
CA LEU A 753 -6.69 -33.35 -30.96
C LEU A 753 -6.34 -34.69 -31.61
N PHE A 754 -5.08 -35.15 -31.46
CA PHE A 754 -4.64 -36.44 -31.97
C PHE A 754 -5.50 -37.59 -31.46
N ARG A 755 -5.82 -37.57 -30.16
CA ARG A 755 -6.73 -38.53 -29.52
C ARG A 755 -8.12 -38.54 -30.14
N ARG A 756 -8.62 -37.38 -30.56
CA ARG A 756 -9.94 -37.24 -31.18
C ARG A 756 -9.95 -37.81 -32.60
N GLU A 757 -8.86 -37.66 -33.33
CA GLU A 757 -8.74 -38.15 -34.70
C GLU A 757 -8.55 -39.67 -34.78
N HIS A 758 -8.03 -40.28 -33.70
CA HIS A 758 -7.69 -41.72 -33.63
C HIS A 758 -8.58 -42.52 -32.64
N ARG A 759 -9.73 -41.95 -32.23
CA ARG A 759 -10.82 -42.64 -31.51
C ARG A 759 -12.00 -42.82 -32.45
#